data_AF-R9MG08-F1
#
_entry.id   AF-R9MG08-F1
#
_cell.length_a   1.000
_cell.length_b   1.000
_cell.length_c   1.000
_cell.angle_alpha   90.00
_cell.angle_beta   90.00
_cell.angle_gamma   90.00
#
_symmetry.space_group_name_H-M   'P 1'
#
loop_
_entity.id
_entity.type
_entity.pdbx_description
1 polymer ?
#
loop_
_entity_poly.entity_id
_entity_poly.type
_entity_poly.pdbx_seq_one_letter_code
_entity_poly.pdbx_strand_id
1 'polypeptide(L)'
;MKKQMRWINILVIVIMLVFAVNVQSVHAASNPYPATQDVDGDGRYEIPCTRFAWQQVYDNFGVALPAWGNAVNWWQSAINAGYATGSEPKAGAIAVWSGDTYGHVAYVTSGSGNTFVVNEGGRTDLDHTDSHGVAYGYKITNAVGGYRPYDSNKKLLGFIYPTNSGSTQKPWVEIRDVTEVTETEAKLNGYIRNPGGVYITTVGVYVWDGNGNLIKEHYEEINSQSHTRDGVDMWFYLNADLGLNRQSLPKFKYQLFAISNLGTVYTGAVEYSTSWHATLKPVDIGTEIYAGIIKNEGWAHLGNVKGNMEVTGNTDAKDASDMWRFVKQGDGSYAIFSCLDDKVLTALSSGQQDGTNIMLASWAGMDNQRWYIYGRWSGEYVLRPKYTDKVLDVAGSGSAVGTNAQLWSYTAANKAQMFAIYVAPAVGNSEFSVKEGNSAIDTKFSWTTASKATGYVLKIQKGSKGNVTVYKEIPLGNETSYNIVLPEGYYEACVISSNRYSRKESNKVTFTIEKNDIPIAKNMKFKCNEDESCTVTWELIDYNPAYKVQLIAKGESSEEVVYNITSSGKGSYTIPISVFDSLGKRKYYWAMIRVIDSNNNVVNQIINTGIAHYSRIITVVLNSEGEDVTFPKRAVIGGEAFYDDTIISIIDNPDSEIEEDLRIVGLKKGFTNIWWRDNKTGDLIENVGVKVVELPASNISGVDAAGQKNTSIDVKSIHIDGISDKIAAGKKIKLTAVVSPSNATNKAVKWKSSNTKVAKVNSSGIVTMNKKSGGKSVTITATAADGSGVKASYKITSMKGVVKKVAISGKKTVKAGKTLKLKAKVTATKKANKKLKWTSSNKKYATVSSSGKVKALKAGKGKKVKITAMATDGSGKKKAVTIKIK
;
A
#
# COMPACT_ATOMS: atom_id res chain seq x y z
N MET A 1 -63.15 -8.45 46.82
CA MET A 1 -63.48 -8.92 48.18
C MET A 1 -63.64 -10.44 48.13
N LYS A 2 -62.81 -11.24 48.84
CA LYS A 2 -62.88 -12.73 49.00
C LYS A 2 -62.84 -13.59 47.69
N LYS A 3 -62.26 -14.79 47.66
CA LYS A 3 -61.16 -15.38 48.47
C LYS A 3 -60.47 -16.53 47.68
N GLN A 4 -59.26 -16.85 48.12
CA GLN A 4 -58.32 -17.89 47.63
C GLN A 4 -58.90 -19.28 47.38
N MET A 5 -58.23 -20.05 46.52
CA MET A 5 -57.65 -21.35 46.92
C MET A 5 -56.34 -21.66 46.14
N ARG A 6 -55.48 -22.49 46.74
CA ARG A 6 -54.20 -22.99 46.23
C ARG A 6 -54.24 -24.53 46.31
N TRP A 7 -53.25 -25.18 45.68
CA TRP A 7 -52.79 -26.58 45.82
C TRP A 7 -53.11 -27.55 44.67
N ILE A 8 -52.13 -28.43 44.43
CA ILE A 8 -52.14 -29.70 43.67
C ILE A 8 -52.31 -29.61 42.13
N ASN A 9 -51.30 -30.12 41.43
CA ASN A 9 -51.48 -31.18 40.44
C ASN A 9 -50.27 -32.13 40.50
N ILE A 10 -50.49 -33.42 40.23
CA ILE A 10 -49.63 -34.53 40.69
C ILE A 10 -49.67 -35.70 39.68
N LEU A 11 -48.55 -36.44 39.56
CA LEU A 11 -48.42 -37.70 38.79
C LEU A 11 -48.62 -37.57 37.26
N VAL A 12 -48.30 -38.55 36.41
CA VAL A 12 -48.18 -40.02 36.58
C VAL A 12 -46.73 -40.48 36.91
N ILE A 13 -46.28 -41.62 36.36
CA ILE A 13 -45.21 -42.53 36.80
C ILE A 13 -44.62 -43.08 35.47
N VAL A 14 -43.33 -43.40 35.25
CA VAL A 14 -42.41 -44.39 35.86
C VAL A 14 -40.95 -44.08 35.39
N ILE A 15 -39.84 -44.53 36.01
CA ILE A 15 -39.61 -45.45 37.15
C ILE A 15 -38.51 -44.87 38.06
N MET A 16 -38.56 -45.12 39.38
CA MET A 16 -37.36 -45.33 40.20
C MET A 16 -37.57 -46.52 41.14
N LEU A 17 -36.60 -47.43 41.21
CA LEU A 17 -36.64 -48.56 42.15
C LEU A 17 -36.20 -48.10 43.54
N VAL A 18 -36.85 -48.61 44.58
CA VAL A 18 -36.35 -48.49 45.96
C VAL A 18 -35.14 -49.40 46.10
N PHE A 19 -33.93 -48.84 45.94
CA PHE A 19 -32.79 -49.33 46.70
C PHE A 19 -32.76 -48.54 48.01
N ALA A 20 -33.11 -49.21 49.11
CA ALA A 20 -32.70 -48.76 50.42
C ALA A 20 -31.17 -48.79 50.44
N VAL A 21 -30.55 -47.61 50.36
CA VAL A 21 -29.11 -47.50 50.56
C VAL A 21 -28.85 -47.90 52.00
N ASN A 22 -28.31 -49.09 52.20
CA ASN A 22 -27.74 -49.46 53.47
C ASN A 22 -26.69 -48.41 53.80
N VAL A 23 -27.00 -47.53 54.75
CA VAL A 23 -25.99 -46.69 55.39
C VAL A 23 -25.16 -47.64 56.24
N GLN A 24 -24.20 -48.30 55.58
CA GLN A 24 -23.02 -48.78 56.27
C GLN A 24 -22.45 -47.56 56.96
N SER A 25 -22.45 -47.57 58.29
CA SER A 25 -21.64 -46.68 59.08
C SER A 25 -20.20 -46.89 58.63
N VAL A 26 -19.68 -45.98 57.81
CA VAL A 26 -18.29 -46.02 57.36
C VAL A 26 -17.44 -45.69 58.59
N HIS A 27 -17.11 -46.73 59.34
CA HIS A 27 -16.23 -46.63 60.48
C HIS A 27 -14.90 -46.04 60.01
N ALA A 28 -14.41 -45.03 60.74
CA ALA A 28 -13.06 -44.51 60.53
C ALA A 28 -12.07 -45.68 60.54
N ALA A 29 -11.06 -45.63 59.66
CA ALA A 29 -10.14 -46.75 59.51
C ALA A 29 -9.46 -47.05 60.86
N SER A 30 -9.64 -48.26 61.38
CA SER A 30 -9.02 -48.66 62.64
C SER A 30 -7.50 -48.63 62.49
N ASN A 31 -6.84 -47.83 63.33
CA ASN A 31 -5.37 -47.80 63.40
C ASN A 31 -4.87 -49.23 63.73
N PRO A 32 -4.06 -49.87 62.86
CA PRO A 32 -3.76 -51.31 62.97
C PRO A 32 -2.66 -51.63 64.01
N TYR A 33 -2.21 -50.64 64.77
CA TYR A 33 -1.16 -50.77 65.79
C TYR A 33 -1.76 -50.63 67.20
N PRO A 34 -1.19 -51.30 68.22
CA PRO A 34 -1.73 -51.27 69.58
C PRO A 34 -1.78 -49.85 70.14
N ALA A 35 -2.73 -49.58 71.04
CA ALA A 35 -2.95 -48.24 71.60
C ALA A 35 -1.74 -47.74 72.41
N THR A 36 -1.20 -48.63 73.25
CA THR A 36 0.07 -48.50 73.98
C THR A 36 0.80 -49.84 73.95
N GLN A 37 2.10 -49.84 74.26
CA GLN A 37 2.93 -51.03 74.42
C GLN A 37 4.04 -50.73 75.45
N ASP A 38 4.62 -51.76 76.07
CA ASP A 38 5.88 -51.67 76.83
C ASP A 38 7.04 -52.04 75.87
N VAL A 39 8.06 -51.17 75.73
CA VAL A 39 9.16 -51.36 74.75
C VAL A 39 10.48 -51.80 75.38
N ASP A 40 10.82 -51.32 76.57
CA ASP A 40 12.10 -51.65 77.24
C ASP A 40 11.96 -52.56 78.48
N GLY A 41 10.73 -52.89 78.89
CA GLY A 41 10.44 -53.88 79.93
C GLY A 41 10.43 -53.33 81.35
N ASP A 42 10.35 -52.00 81.53
CA ASP A 42 10.28 -51.35 82.84
C ASP A 42 8.89 -51.47 83.50
N GLY A 43 7.86 -51.87 82.74
CA GLY A 43 6.48 -52.04 83.19
C GLY A 43 5.55 -50.85 82.88
N ARG A 44 6.08 -49.76 82.29
CA ARG A 44 5.28 -48.66 81.73
C ARG A 44 4.90 -48.92 80.27
N TYR A 45 3.97 -48.11 79.79
CA TYR A 45 3.32 -48.31 78.50
C TYR A 45 3.27 -46.99 77.73
N GLU A 46 4.01 -46.89 76.63
CA GLU A 46 4.03 -45.71 75.77
C GLU A 46 3.25 -45.90 74.45
N ILE A 47 2.94 -44.80 73.76
CA ILE A 47 2.24 -44.82 72.47
C ILE A 47 3.24 -45.21 71.37
N PRO A 48 3.02 -46.32 70.61
CA PRO A 48 4.02 -46.82 69.66
C PRO A 48 4.36 -45.81 68.56
N CYS A 49 5.64 -45.76 68.15
CA CYS A 49 6.09 -44.91 67.04
C CYS A 49 5.33 -45.21 65.73
N THR A 50 5.06 -46.49 65.46
CA THR A 50 4.24 -46.97 64.33
C THR A 50 2.78 -46.47 64.43
N ARG A 51 2.14 -46.67 65.58
CA ARG A 51 0.77 -46.19 65.85
C ARG A 51 0.64 -44.68 65.66
N PHE A 52 1.60 -43.93 66.20
CA PHE A 52 1.58 -42.48 66.19
C PHE A 52 1.89 -41.91 64.80
N ALA A 53 2.88 -42.43 64.08
CA ALA A 53 3.17 -42.03 62.71
C ALA A 53 2.00 -42.36 61.76
N TRP A 54 1.33 -43.51 61.94
CA TRP A 54 0.10 -43.84 61.22
C TRP A 54 -1.01 -42.82 61.52
N GLN A 55 -1.23 -42.51 62.81
CA GLN A 55 -2.28 -41.59 63.24
C GLN A 55 -2.06 -40.17 62.69
N GLN A 56 -0.83 -39.65 62.76
CA GLN A 56 -0.51 -38.34 62.17
C GLN A 56 -0.78 -38.31 60.66
N VAL A 57 -0.46 -39.38 59.91
CA VAL A 57 -0.75 -39.46 58.47
C VAL A 57 -2.26 -39.56 58.19
N TYR A 58 -3.01 -40.32 58.99
CA TYR A 58 -4.47 -40.41 58.86
C TYR A 58 -5.16 -39.09 59.22
N ASP A 59 -4.77 -38.43 60.30
CA ASP A 59 -5.39 -37.19 60.77
C ASP A 59 -5.08 -35.99 59.86
N ASN A 60 -3.88 -35.94 59.25
CA ASN A 60 -3.49 -34.85 58.36
C ASN A 60 -3.93 -35.07 56.89
N PHE A 61 -4.04 -36.33 56.44
CA PHE A 61 -4.25 -36.66 55.01
C PHE A 61 -5.32 -37.72 54.72
N GLY A 62 -6.03 -38.25 55.71
CA GLY A 62 -7.01 -39.33 55.53
C GLY A 62 -6.42 -40.65 55.02
N VAL A 63 -5.08 -40.77 54.91
CA VAL A 63 -4.41 -41.93 54.34
C VAL A 63 -4.27 -43.01 55.41
N ALA A 64 -5.17 -43.99 55.37
CA ALA A 64 -5.02 -45.24 56.11
C ALA A 64 -3.89 -46.08 55.49
N LEU A 65 -2.69 -46.05 56.08
CA LEU A 65 -1.57 -46.87 55.65
C LEU A 65 -1.83 -48.36 55.97
N PRO A 66 -1.33 -49.32 55.17
CA PRO A 66 -1.45 -50.73 55.49
C PRO A 66 -0.73 -51.12 56.79
N ALA A 67 -1.12 -52.26 57.37
CA ALA A 67 -0.44 -52.86 58.50
C ALA A 67 0.92 -53.44 58.06
N TRP A 68 1.98 -52.66 58.22
CA TRP A 68 3.36 -53.02 57.87
C TRP A 68 4.14 -53.67 59.03
N GLY A 69 3.54 -53.74 60.23
CA GLY A 69 4.19 -54.28 61.43
C GLY A 69 5.23 -53.32 62.02
N ASN A 70 6.33 -53.87 62.55
CA ASN A 70 7.42 -53.10 63.16
C ASN A 70 8.00 -52.05 62.20
N ALA A 71 8.48 -50.93 62.74
CA ALA A 71 9.00 -49.80 61.98
C ALA A 71 10.14 -50.16 61.00
N VAL A 72 10.97 -51.15 61.33
CA VAL A 72 12.01 -51.72 60.44
C VAL A 72 11.45 -52.21 59.10
N ASN A 73 10.22 -52.76 59.10
CA ASN A 73 9.57 -53.27 57.89
C ASN A 73 8.98 -52.15 57.02
N TRP A 74 8.72 -50.95 57.58
CA TRP A 74 7.96 -49.90 56.88
C TRP A 74 8.63 -49.45 55.60
N TRP A 75 9.97 -49.39 55.57
CA TRP A 75 10.72 -48.98 54.37
C TRP A 75 10.45 -49.92 53.18
N GLN A 76 10.70 -51.22 53.35
CA GLN A 76 10.51 -52.20 52.28
C GLN A 76 9.03 -52.45 51.98
N SER A 77 8.17 -52.43 53.00
CA SER A 77 6.72 -52.59 52.80
C SER A 77 6.09 -51.41 52.06
N ALA A 78 6.56 -50.18 52.27
CA ALA A 78 6.14 -49.02 51.50
C ALA A 78 6.56 -49.12 50.03
N ILE A 79 7.81 -49.53 49.76
CA ILE A 79 8.32 -49.78 48.39
C ILE A 79 7.49 -50.89 47.72
N ASN A 80 7.26 -52.01 48.40
CA ASN A 80 6.47 -53.14 47.90
C ASN A 80 5.00 -52.76 47.63
N ALA A 81 4.44 -51.85 48.44
CA ALA A 81 3.09 -51.30 48.26
C ALA A 81 3.02 -50.10 47.28
N GLY A 82 4.13 -49.76 46.60
CA GLY A 82 4.17 -48.74 45.55
C GLY A 82 4.17 -47.29 46.04
N TYR A 83 4.43 -47.04 47.32
CA TYR A 83 4.58 -45.68 47.84
C TYR A 83 5.90 -45.06 47.38
N ALA A 84 5.87 -43.76 47.08
CA ALA A 84 7.09 -43.03 46.76
C ALA A 84 8.00 -42.92 48.00
N THR A 85 9.27 -43.27 47.83
CA THR A 85 10.33 -43.13 48.85
C THR A 85 11.47 -42.26 48.33
N GLY A 86 12.22 -41.60 49.23
CA GLY A 86 13.37 -40.78 48.83
C GLY A 86 14.20 -40.25 50.00
N SER A 87 15.13 -39.35 49.69
CA SER A 87 16.14 -38.84 50.63
C SER A 87 15.88 -37.43 51.15
N GLU A 88 14.82 -36.76 50.71
CA GLU A 88 14.50 -35.38 51.12
C GLU A 88 13.42 -35.36 52.21
N PRO A 89 13.65 -34.72 53.38
CA PRO A 89 12.60 -34.49 54.36
C PRO A 89 11.57 -33.50 53.80
N LYS A 90 10.29 -33.85 53.91
CA LYS A 90 9.16 -33.04 53.44
C LYS A 90 8.05 -33.08 54.49
N ALA A 91 7.33 -31.98 54.67
CA ALA A 91 6.13 -31.96 55.51
C ALA A 91 5.15 -33.04 55.03
N GLY A 92 4.65 -33.86 55.96
CA GLY A 92 3.78 -34.99 55.68
C GLY A 92 4.48 -36.32 55.35
N ALA A 93 5.81 -36.33 55.24
CA ALA A 93 6.58 -37.57 55.05
C ALA A 93 6.71 -38.37 56.35
N ILE A 94 7.00 -39.66 56.25
CA ILE A 94 7.45 -40.48 57.38
C ILE A 94 8.95 -40.67 57.26
N ALA A 95 9.72 -40.21 58.23
CA ALA A 95 11.13 -40.56 58.37
C ALA A 95 11.25 -41.99 58.91
N VAL A 96 12.11 -42.82 58.30
CA VAL A 96 12.27 -44.25 58.66
C VAL A 96 13.72 -44.55 59.01
N TRP A 97 13.94 -45.21 60.15
CA TRP A 97 15.26 -45.67 60.58
C TRP A 97 15.34 -47.19 60.67
N SER A 98 16.52 -47.73 60.35
CA SER A 98 16.89 -49.14 60.55
C SER A 98 16.86 -49.54 62.02
N GLY A 99 16.92 -50.84 62.29
CA GLY A 99 17.16 -51.42 63.62
C GLY A 99 16.94 -52.93 63.57
N ASP A 100 17.52 -53.67 64.50
CA ASP A 100 17.68 -55.13 64.35
C ASP A 100 16.36 -55.90 64.52
N THR A 101 15.50 -55.46 65.44
CA THR A 101 14.18 -56.10 65.72
C THR A 101 12.99 -55.17 65.43
N TYR A 102 13.11 -53.87 65.75
CA TYR A 102 11.97 -52.94 65.76
C TYR A 102 12.08 -51.77 64.78
N GLY A 103 13.27 -51.19 64.56
CA GLY A 103 13.46 -49.95 63.78
C GLY A 103 12.90 -48.70 64.46
N HIS A 104 12.67 -47.61 63.73
CA HIS A 104 11.92 -46.44 64.21
C HIS A 104 11.23 -45.68 63.07
N VAL A 105 10.11 -45.01 63.35
CA VAL A 105 9.42 -44.10 62.41
C VAL A 105 8.91 -42.83 63.10
N ALA A 106 8.92 -41.71 62.37
CA ALA A 106 8.43 -40.43 62.85
C ALA A 106 7.77 -39.61 61.74
N TYR A 107 6.75 -38.81 62.10
CA TYR A 107 6.02 -37.96 61.16
C TYR A 107 6.74 -36.61 60.98
N VAL A 108 7.13 -36.26 59.75
CA VAL A 108 7.85 -35.01 59.45
C VAL A 108 6.87 -33.85 59.31
N THR A 109 6.97 -32.85 60.18
CA THR A 109 6.14 -31.64 60.14
C THR A 109 6.72 -30.56 59.24
N SER A 110 8.06 -30.47 59.13
CA SER A 110 8.76 -29.56 58.22
C SER A 110 10.21 -30.00 58.01
N GLY A 111 10.89 -29.52 56.97
CA GLY A 111 12.31 -29.79 56.76
C GLY A 111 12.86 -29.33 55.41
N SER A 112 14.18 -29.26 55.31
CA SER A 112 14.92 -29.05 54.05
C SER A 112 16.39 -29.49 54.21
N GLY A 113 16.98 -30.04 53.15
CA GLY A 113 18.33 -30.61 53.20
C GLY A 113 18.42 -31.73 54.24
N ASN A 114 19.42 -31.68 55.12
CA ASN A 114 19.62 -32.65 56.21
C ASN A 114 18.91 -32.26 57.52
N THR A 115 18.10 -31.19 57.54
CA THR A 115 17.51 -30.65 58.78
C THR A 115 15.99 -30.66 58.69
N PHE A 116 15.36 -31.31 59.66
CA PHE A 116 13.91 -31.52 59.67
C PHE A 116 13.34 -31.57 61.09
N VAL A 117 12.02 -31.46 61.18
CA VAL A 117 11.26 -31.43 62.43
C VAL A 117 10.25 -32.56 62.39
N VAL A 118 10.13 -33.31 63.49
CA VAL A 118 9.23 -34.47 63.59
C VAL A 118 8.30 -34.39 64.79
N ASN A 119 7.16 -35.07 64.66
CA ASN A 119 6.40 -35.59 65.79
C ASN A 119 6.63 -37.12 65.84
N GLU A 120 6.91 -37.70 67.00
CA GLU A 120 7.21 -39.12 67.17
C GLU A 120 6.57 -39.70 68.44
N GLY A 121 6.16 -40.97 68.38
CA GLY A 121 5.88 -41.81 69.55
C GLY A 121 7.06 -42.74 69.85
N GLY A 122 6.92 -43.68 70.79
CA GLY A 122 7.97 -44.65 71.13
C GLY A 122 9.20 -44.02 71.78
N ARG A 123 8.99 -43.04 72.67
CA ARG A 123 10.03 -42.40 73.48
C ARG A 123 9.97 -42.94 74.89
N THR A 124 10.74 -44.00 75.18
CA THR A 124 10.83 -44.56 76.55
C THR A 124 11.44 -43.57 77.54
N ASP A 125 12.20 -42.57 77.09
CA ASP A 125 12.65 -41.44 77.93
C ASP A 125 11.54 -40.46 78.32
N LEU A 126 10.28 -40.67 77.88
CA LEU A 126 9.10 -39.84 78.15
C LEU A 126 7.84 -40.68 78.51
N ASP A 127 8.00 -41.97 78.74
CA ASP A 127 6.95 -42.95 79.09
C ASP A 127 6.17 -42.59 80.39
N HIS A 128 6.90 -42.10 81.37
CA HIS A 128 6.51 -41.70 82.73
C HIS A 128 5.93 -40.29 82.79
N THR A 129 5.68 -39.66 81.63
CA THR A 129 5.11 -38.31 81.52
C THR A 129 3.69 -38.38 80.97
N ASP A 130 2.90 -37.32 81.16
CA ASP A 130 1.54 -37.17 80.60
C ASP A 130 1.48 -37.30 79.06
N SER A 131 2.62 -37.30 78.36
CA SER A 131 2.68 -37.55 76.92
C SER A 131 2.65 -39.04 76.53
N HIS A 132 2.87 -39.96 77.48
CA HIS A 132 3.05 -41.40 77.25
C HIS A 132 3.98 -41.70 76.07
N GLY A 133 5.21 -41.17 76.14
CA GLY A 133 6.26 -41.37 75.14
C GLY A 133 6.03 -40.69 73.78
N VAL A 134 5.26 -39.59 73.74
CA VAL A 134 5.05 -38.79 72.53
C VAL A 134 5.80 -37.46 72.60
N ALA A 135 6.54 -37.12 71.55
CA ALA A 135 7.22 -35.84 71.38
C ALA A 135 6.73 -35.10 70.12
N TYR A 136 6.55 -33.79 70.23
CA TYR A 136 6.14 -32.90 69.14
C TYR A 136 7.25 -31.90 68.80
N GLY A 137 7.36 -31.51 67.53
CA GLY A 137 8.26 -30.42 67.11
C GLY A 137 9.76 -30.70 67.30
N TYR A 138 10.17 -31.97 67.43
CA TYR A 138 11.56 -32.32 67.69
C TYR A 138 12.44 -32.13 66.44
N LYS A 139 13.48 -31.31 66.55
CA LYS A 139 14.35 -30.93 65.42
C LYS A 139 15.55 -31.88 65.30
N ILE A 140 15.59 -32.62 64.19
CA ILE A 140 16.68 -33.52 63.81
C ILE A 140 17.57 -32.84 62.75
N THR A 141 18.88 -32.99 62.89
CA THR A 141 19.84 -32.69 61.82
C THR A 141 20.60 -33.97 61.51
N ASN A 142 20.18 -34.69 60.46
CA ASN A 142 20.74 -35.98 60.06
C ASN A 142 20.61 -36.19 58.54
N ALA A 143 21.65 -36.72 57.91
CA ALA A 143 21.62 -37.14 56.52
C ALA A 143 21.12 -38.59 56.40
N VAL A 144 20.63 -38.99 55.22
CA VAL A 144 20.37 -40.41 54.93
C VAL A 144 21.65 -41.22 55.08
N GLY A 145 21.56 -42.37 55.75
CA GLY A 145 22.69 -43.20 56.18
C GLY A 145 23.32 -42.79 57.52
N GLY A 146 23.02 -41.60 58.05
CA GLY A 146 23.46 -41.14 59.37
C GLY A 146 22.57 -41.60 60.52
N TYR A 147 23.10 -41.56 61.73
CA TYR A 147 22.47 -42.11 62.94
C TYR A 147 21.38 -41.21 63.55
N ARG A 148 20.38 -41.82 64.20
CA ARG A 148 19.33 -41.09 64.94
C ARG A 148 19.95 -40.39 66.16
N PRO A 149 19.60 -39.13 66.45
CA PRO A 149 19.93 -38.51 67.74
C PRO A 149 19.45 -39.39 68.90
N TYR A 150 20.33 -39.59 69.88
CA TYR A 150 20.12 -40.46 71.06
C TYR A 150 19.92 -41.96 70.78
N ASP A 151 20.08 -42.43 69.54
CA ASP A 151 20.11 -43.85 69.20
C ASP A 151 21.15 -44.12 68.10
N SER A 152 22.38 -44.38 68.55
CA SER A 152 23.54 -44.65 67.70
C SER A 152 23.51 -46.00 66.98
N ASN A 153 22.46 -46.81 67.15
CA ASN A 153 22.32 -48.10 66.49
C ASN A 153 21.37 -48.01 65.27
N LYS A 154 20.49 -47.00 65.24
CA LYS A 154 19.49 -46.81 64.17
C LYS A 154 19.93 -45.76 63.13
N LYS A 155 20.03 -46.13 61.85
CA LYS A 155 20.40 -45.25 60.72
C LYS A 155 19.18 -44.82 59.92
N LEU A 156 19.13 -43.56 59.49
CA LEU A 156 18.06 -43.02 58.66
C LEU A 156 18.11 -43.66 57.26
N LEU A 157 17.12 -44.48 56.92
CA LEU A 157 16.98 -45.11 55.60
C LEU A 157 16.48 -44.10 54.55
N GLY A 158 15.63 -43.17 54.99
CA GLY A 158 15.07 -42.11 54.16
C GLY A 158 13.66 -41.74 54.60
N PHE A 159 12.87 -41.27 53.64
CA PHE A 159 11.51 -40.78 53.85
C PHE A 159 10.53 -41.51 52.93
N ILE A 160 9.43 -42.02 53.50
CA ILE A 160 8.23 -42.43 52.77
C ILE A 160 7.36 -41.19 52.54
N TYR A 161 6.73 -41.06 51.39
CA TYR A 161 5.81 -39.97 51.05
C TYR A 161 4.37 -40.49 50.88
N PRO A 162 3.55 -40.54 51.96
CA PRO A 162 2.18 -41.08 51.92
C PRO A 162 1.26 -40.48 50.85
N THR A 163 1.48 -39.21 50.49
CA THR A 163 0.62 -38.40 49.61
C THR A 163 1.11 -38.32 48.16
N ASN A 164 2.24 -38.95 47.79
CA ASN A 164 2.80 -38.81 46.44
C ASN A 164 2.60 -40.07 45.58
N SER A 165 1.53 -40.09 44.77
CA SER A 165 1.45 -40.97 43.58
C SER A 165 2.32 -40.44 42.43
N GLY A 166 3.65 -40.47 42.64
CA GLY A 166 4.69 -40.22 41.63
C GLY A 166 4.78 -38.81 41.02
N SER A 167 3.77 -37.96 41.20
CA SER A 167 3.66 -36.66 40.55
C SER A 167 4.13 -35.53 41.46
N THR A 168 5.12 -34.76 41.02
CA THR A 168 5.51 -33.48 41.64
C THR A 168 4.63 -32.31 41.20
N GLN A 169 3.56 -32.56 40.43
CA GLN A 169 2.71 -31.53 39.85
C GLN A 169 1.62 -31.11 40.84
N LYS A 170 1.68 -29.84 41.29
CA LYS A 170 0.63 -29.22 42.10
C LYS A 170 -0.73 -29.26 41.38
N PRO A 171 -1.86 -29.27 42.09
CA PRO A 171 -3.18 -29.11 41.48
C PRO A 171 -3.29 -27.83 40.64
N TRP A 172 -4.17 -27.84 39.63
CA TRP A 172 -4.52 -26.65 38.86
C TRP A 172 -5.96 -26.69 38.37
N VAL A 173 -6.52 -25.51 38.07
CA VAL A 173 -7.84 -25.37 37.46
C VAL A 173 -7.69 -25.32 35.94
N GLU A 174 -8.25 -26.32 35.26
CA GLU A 174 -8.42 -26.40 33.82
C GLU A 174 -9.78 -25.79 33.46
N ILE A 175 -9.79 -24.64 32.78
CA ILE A 175 -11.03 -24.02 32.30
C ILE A 175 -11.48 -24.74 31.03
N ARG A 176 -12.77 -25.07 30.95
CA ARG A 176 -13.39 -25.72 29.79
C ARG A 176 -14.24 -24.72 29.01
N ASP A 177 -14.75 -25.14 27.84
CA ASP A 177 -15.68 -24.33 27.06
C ASP A 177 -16.96 -24.02 27.86
N VAL A 178 -17.49 -22.81 27.68
CA VAL A 178 -18.78 -22.39 28.25
C VAL A 178 -19.90 -23.09 27.48
N THR A 179 -20.75 -23.85 28.18
CA THR A 179 -21.84 -24.63 27.57
C THR A 179 -23.22 -24.05 27.90
N GLU A 180 -24.28 -24.71 27.42
CA GLU A 180 -25.68 -24.43 27.80
C GLU A 180 -26.08 -22.96 27.58
N VAL A 181 -25.51 -22.37 26.52
CA VAL A 181 -25.61 -20.95 26.20
C VAL A 181 -26.96 -20.63 25.56
N THR A 182 -27.78 -19.84 26.25
CA THR A 182 -29.06 -19.31 25.75
C THR A 182 -28.96 -17.80 25.52
N GLU A 183 -30.09 -17.09 25.41
CA GLU A 183 -30.05 -15.62 25.37
C GLU A 183 -29.62 -15.02 26.72
N THR A 184 -30.17 -15.53 27.83
CA THR A 184 -29.98 -15.01 29.20
C THR A 184 -28.99 -15.81 30.04
N GLU A 185 -28.70 -17.07 29.69
CA GLU A 185 -27.95 -18.04 30.50
C GLU A 185 -26.66 -18.53 29.82
N ALA A 186 -25.64 -18.86 30.61
CA ALA A 186 -24.41 -19.51 30.16
C ALA A 186 -23.71 -20.23 31.32
N LYS A 187 -23.22 -21.46 31.09
CA LYS A 187 -22.58 -22.30 32.12
C LYS A 187 -21.06 -22.21 32.07
N LEU A 188 -20.46 -21.65 33.12
CA LEU A 188 -19.03 -21.41 33.27
C LEU A 188 -18.31 -22.67 33.78
N ASN A 189 -17.83 -23.53 32.88
CA ASN A 189 -17.27 -24.84 33.23
C ASN A 189 -15.76 -24.82 33.52
N GLY A 190 -15.33 -25.67 34.46
CA GLY A 190 -13.93 -26.00 34.70
C GLY A 190 -13.74 -27.35 35.36
N TYR A 191 -12.49 -27.69 35.63
CA TYR A 191 -12.09 -28.93 36.30
C TYR A 191 -10.81 -28.73 37.11
N ILE A 192 -10.76 -29.20 38.34
CA ILE A 192 -9.53 -29.28 39.11
C ILE A 192 -8.81 -30.57 38.75
N ARG A 193 -7.62 -30.47 38.17
CA ARG A 193 -6.70 -31.61 38.04
C ARG A 193 -5.97 -31.79 39.37
N ASN A 194 -6.10 -32.97 40.00
CA ASN A 194 -5.56 -33.22 41.34
C ASN A 194 -4.50 -34.35 41.42
N PRO A 195 -3.46 -34.40 40.56
CA PRO A 195 -2.50 -35.52 40.56
C PRO A 195 -1.63 -35.61 41.83
N GLY A 196 -1.64 -34.57 42.68
CA GLY A 196 -1.02 -34.56 44.00
C GLY A 196 -1.95 -34.98 45.17
N GLY A 197 -3.20 -35.37 44.89
CA GLY A 197 -4.11 -35.98 45.89
C GLY A 197 -4.50 -35.09 47.07
N VAL A 198 -4.48 -33.77 46.93
CA VAL A 198 -4.81 -32.84 48.03
C VAL A 198 -6.33 -32.65 48.10
N TYR A 199 -6.93 -32.68 49.29
CA TYR A 199 -8.37 -32.46 49.43
C TYR A 199 -8.77 -31.03 49.05
N ILE A 200 -9.78 -30.90 48.19
CA ILE A 200 -10.44 -29.64 47.86
C ILE A 200 -11.66 -29.51 48.78
N THR A 201 -11.78 -28.36 49.45
CA THR A 201 -12.86 -28.04 50.40
C THR A 201 -13.83 -27.00 49.86
N THR A 202 -13.41 -26.20 48.87
CA THR A 202 -14.20 -25.09 48.35
C THR A 202 -13.92 -24.89 46.86
N VAL A 203 -14.94 -24.54 46.10
CA VAL A 203 -14.84 -24.08 44.70
C VAL A 203 -15.57 -22.76 44.53
N GLY A 204 -15.22 -21.97 43.52
CA GLY A 204 -15.89 -20.70 43.28
C GLY A 204 -15.53 -20.02 41.97
N VAL A 205 -16.13 -18.85 41.77
CA VAL A 205 -15.96 -18.02 40.57
C VAL A 205 -15.93 -16.54 40.92
N TYR A 206 -14.96 -15.85 40.31
CA TYR A 206 -14.95 -14.39 40.17
C TYR A 206 -15.40 -14.01 38.76
N VAL A 207 -16.24 -12.99 38.62
CA VAL A 207 -16.66 -12.42 37.32
C VAL A 207 -16.40 -10.92 37.30
N TRP A 208 -15.75 -10.44 36.23
CA TRP A 208 -15.50 -9.03 35.95
C TRP A 208 -16.23 -8.57 34.69
N ASP A 209 -16.66 -7.31 34.64
CA ASP A 209 -17.23 -6.70 33.45
C ASP A 209 -16.20 -6.53 32.31
N GLY A 210 -16.66 -6.02 31.16
CA GLY A 210 -15.80 -5.73 30.00
C GLY A 210 -14.77 -4.62 30.22
N ASN A 211 -14.83 -3.88 31.34
CA ASN A 211 -13.90 -2.82 31.72
C ASN A 211 -12.85 -3.29 32.75
N GLY A 212 -13.07 -4.44 33.40
CA GLY A 212 -12.21 -5.01 34.43
C GLY A 212 -12.68 -4.78 35.88
N ASN A 213 -13.91 -4.27 36.10
CA ASN A 213 -14.51 -4.14 37.42
C ASN A 213 -15.04 -5.50 37.90
N LEU A 214 -14.79 -5.90 39.15
CA LEU A 214 -15.40 -7.12 39.71
C LEU A 214 -16.90 -6.88 39.91
N ILE A 215 -17.74 -7.75 39.34
CA ILE A 215 -19.20 -7.64 39.40
C ILE A 215 -19.88 -8.80 40.16
N LYS A 216 -19.17 -9.92 40.35
CA LYS A 216 -19.64 -11.04 41.17
C LYS A 216 -18.48 -11.85 41.72
N GLU A 217 -18.64 -12.29 42.97
CA GLU A 217 -17.94 -13.40 43.58
C GLU A 217 -18.99 -14.42 44.06
N HIS A 218 -18.69 -15.70 43.96
CA HIS A 218 -19.51 -16.79 44.49
C HIS A 218 -18.65 -18.02 44.77
N TYR A 219 -19.03 -18.81 45.77
CA TYR A 219 -18.33 -20.03 46.16
C TYR A 219 -19.26 -21.03 46.83
N GLU A 220 -18.87 -22.31 46.77
CA GLU A 220 -19.56 -23.46 47.34
C GLU A 220 -18.57 -24.31 48.15
N GLU A 221 -19.00 -24.79 49.32
CA GLU A 221 -18.24 -25.76 50.11
C GLU A 221 -18.52 -27.19 49.61
N ILE A 222 -17.45 -27.98 49.48
CA ILE A 222 -17.50 -29.34 48.94
C ILE A 222 -17.48 -30.35 50.08
N ASN A 223 -18.48 -31.24 50.11
CA ASN A 223 -18.61 -32.24 51.17
C ASN A 223 -17.52 -33.33 51.11
N SER A 224 -17.28 -33.96 52.28
CA SER A 224 -16.19 -34.92 52.49
C SER A 224 -16.32 -36.28 51.78
N GLN A 225 -17.40 -36.50 51.00
CA GLN A 225 -17.64 -37.75 50.28
C GLN A 225 -17.29 -37.67 48.79
N SER A 226 -17.01 -36.48 48.26
CA SER A 226 -16.65 -36.24 46.85
C SER A 226 -15.14 -36.19 46.59
N HIS A 227 -14.33 -36.61 47.57
CA HIS A 227 -12.86 -36.56 47.57
C HIS A 227 -12.18 -37.56 46.62
N THR A 228 -12.37 -37.41 45.30
CA THR A 228 -11.65 -38.25 44.32
C THR A 228 -10.18 -37.82 44.17
N ARG A 229 -9.31 -38.79 43.87
CA ARG A 229 -7.89 -38.53 43.54
C ARG A 229 -7.70 -37.98 42.13
N ASP A 230 -8.73 -38.05 41.29
CA ASP A 230 -8.66 -37.76 39.86
C ASP A 230 -8.92 -36.27 39.59
N GLY A 231 -9.90 -35.69 40.29
CA GLY A 231 -10.23 -34.27 40.20
C GLY A 231 -11.66 -33.92 40.62
N VAL A 232 -12.05 -32.68 40.35
CA VAL A 232 -13.38 -32.14 40.69
C VAL A 232 -13.90 -31.31 39.52
N ASP A 233 -15.07 -31.65 39.00
CA ASP A 233 -15.82 -30.81 38.06
C ASP A 233 -16.47 -29.63 38.78
N MET A 234 -16.43 -28.46 38.15
CA MET A 234 -16.98 -27.21 38.67
C MET A 234 -17.73 -26.48 37.57
N TRP A 235 -18.92 -25.96 37.87
CA TRP A 235 -19.69 -25.15 36.94
C TRP A 235 -20.50 -24.11 37.70
N PHE A 236 -20.74 -22.95 37.08
CA PHE A 236 -21.65 -21.93 37.60
C PHE A 236 -22.48 -21.35 36.46
N TYR A 237 -23.80 -21.29 36.62
CA TYR A 237 -24.74 -20.67 35.70
C TYR A 237 -24.77 -19.16 35.93
N LEU A 238 -24.46 -18.41 34.87
CA LEU A 238 -24.32 -16.96 34.88
C LEU A 238 -25.58 -16.25 35.39
N ASN A 239 -26.78 -16.74 35.06
CA ASN A 239 -28.03 -16.15 35.52
C ASN A 239 -28.63 -16.92 36.72
N ALA A 240 -28.75 -18.24 36.68
CA ALA A 240 -29.37 -19.02 37.75
C ALA A 240 -28.62 -18.97 39.09
N ASP A 241 -27.28 -19.09 39.09
CA ASP A 241 -26.49 -19.13 40.33
C ASP A 241 -25.92 -17.74 40.65
N LEU A 242 -25.44 -17.03 39.62
CA LEU A 242 -24.74 -15.76 39.79
C LEU A 242 -25.66 -14.52 39.69
N GLY A 243 -26.89 -14.65 39.16
CA GLY A 243 -27.84 -13.54 39.03
C GLY A 243 -27.45 -12.49 37.98
N LEU A 244 -26.56 -12.84 37.05
CA LEU A 244 -26.06 -11.96 36.00
C LEU A 244 -26.74 -12.29 34.65
N ASN A 245 -27.56 -11.38 34.11
CA ASN A 245 -28.15 -11.60 32.79
C ASN A 245 -27.07 -11.48 31.70
N ARG A 246 -26.89 -12.56 30.93
CA ARG A 246 -25.97 -12.66 29.79
C ARG A 246 -26.13 -11.53 28.76
N GLN A 247 -27.36 -11.06 28.50
CA GLN A 247 -27.61 -9.95 27.57
C GLN A 247 -27.01 -8.61 28.05
N SER A 248 -27.00 -8.36 29.36
CA SER A 248 -26.36 -7.17 29.96
C SER A 248 -24.84 -7.25 30.05
N LEU A 249 -24.25 -8.41 29.78
CA LEU A 249 -22.80 -8.65 29.78
C LEU A 249 -22.31 -9.09 28.40
N PRO A 250 -22.23 -8.18 27.39
CA PRO A 250 -21.73 -8.51 26.04
C PRO A 250 -20.30 -9.08 26.06
N LYS A 251 -19.54 -8.74 27.10
CA LYS A 251 -18.19 -9.24 27.36
C LYS A 251 -17.95 -9.26 28.87
N PHE A 252 -17.38 -10.35 29.39
CA PHE A 252 -16.99 -10.48 30.79
C PHE A 252 -15.76 -11.39 30.91
N LYS A 253 -14.92 -11.17 31.92
CA LYS A 253 -13.86 -12.12 32.29
C LYS A 253 -14.38 -12.96 33.46
N TYR A 254 -14.02 -14.23 33.51
CA TYR A 254 -14.22 -15.05 34.71
C TYR A 254 -12.95 -15.80 35.13
N GLN A 255 -12.89 -16.15 36.41
CA GLN A 255 -11.80 -16.93 36.99
C GLN A 255 -12.40 -17.93 37.96
N LEU A 256 -12.32 -19.21 37.61
CA LEU A 256 -12.70 -20.28 38.51
C LEU A 256 -11.55 -20.53 39.49
N PHE A 257 -11.90 -20.82 40.73
CA PHE A 257 -10.95 -21.09 41.79
C PHE A 257 -11.35 -22.28 42.65
N ALA A 258 -10.37 -22.77 43.40
CA ALA A 258 -10.53 -23.83 44.37
C ALA A 258 -9.63 -23.59 45.59
N ILE A 259 -10.06 -24.05 46.75
CA ILE A 259 -9.31 -23.98 48.01
C ILE A 259 -9.12 -25.40 48.54
N SER A 260 -7.91 -25.74 48.97
CA SER A 260 -7.64 -27.02 49.64
C SER A 260 -7.81 -26.96 51.16
N ASN A 261 -7.88 -28.14 51.78
CA ASN A 261 -7.81 -28.30 53.24
C ASN A 261 -6.56 -27.67 53.89
N LEU A 262 -5.49 -27.46 53.09
CA LEU A 262 -4.28 -26.74 53.49
C LEU A 262 -4.35 -25.21 53.25
N GLY A 263 -5.54 -24.65 53.03
CA GLY A 263 -5.77 -23.23 52.75
C GLY A 263 -5.15 -22.71 51.44
N THR A 264 -4.66 -23.60 50.57
CA THR A 264 -3.99 -23.20 49.33
C THR A 264 -5.01 -22.94 48.23
N VAL A 265 -4.95 -21.75 47.63
CA VAL A 265 -5.84 -21.35 46.53
C VAL A 265 -5.23 -21.69 45.17
N TYR A 266 -6.02 -22.35 44.33
CA TYR A 266 -5.70 -22.67 42.93
C TYR A 266 -6.69 -21.93 42.03
N THR A 267 -6.25 -21.40 40.87
CA THR A 267 -7.14 -20.63 39.98
C THR A 267 -6.85 -20.86 38.50
N GLY A 268 -7.84 -20.61 37.66
CA GLY A 268 -7.72 -20.55 36.20
C GLY A 268 -8.63 -19.44 35.66
N ALA A 269 -8.15 -18.61 34.73
CA ALA A 269 -8.86 -17.42 34.27
C ALA A 269 -9.02 -17.39 32.75
N VAL A 270 -10.23 -17.06 32.28
CA VAL A 270 -10.58 -16.93 30.85
C VAL A 270 -11.39 -15.66 30.63
N GLU A 271 -11.13 -14.99 29.51
CA GLU A 271 -11.89 -13.86 29.02
C GLU A 271 -12.96 -14.38 28.05
N TYR A 272 -14.24 -14.08 28.31
CA TYR A 272 -15.37 -14.60 27.55
C TYR A 272 -16.20 -13.49 26.89
N SER A 273 -16.90 -13.85 25.83
CA SER A 273 -17.78 -12.94 25.11
C SER A 273 -19.09 -13.64 24.80
N THR A 274 -20.20 -12.98 25.13
CA THR A 274 -21.56 -13.52 24.94
C THR A 274 -22.09 -13.22 23.53
N SER A 275 -21.32 -12.48 22.73
CA SER A 275 -21.49 -12.37 21.29
C SER A 275 -21.70 -13.74 20.64
N TRP A 276 -22.83 -13.94 19.99
CA TRP A 276 -23.18 -15.18 19.27
C TRP A 276 -22.14 -15.61 18.23
N HIS A 277 -21.30 -14.66 17.79
CA HIS A 277 -20.24 -14.86 16.81
C HIS A 277 -18.86 -15.13 17.43
N ALA A 278 -18.70 -15.10 18.76
CA ALA A 278 -17.44 -15.42 19.42
C ALA A 278 -17.06 -16.91 19.27
N THR A 279 -18.05 -17.80 19.19
CA THR A 279 -17.89 -19.23 18.95
C THR A 279 -17.88 -19.61 17.46
N LEU A 280 -18.19 -18.68 16.56
CA LEU A 280 -18.26 -18.90 15.11
C LEU A 280 -17.10 -18.23 14.37
N LYS A 281 -16.50 -18.92 13.41
CA LYS A 281 -15.42 -18.36 12.59
C LYS A 281 -16.00 -17.70 11.32
N PRO A 282 -15.62 -16.45 10.98
CA PRO A 282 -15.98 -15.86 9.70
C PRO A 282 -15.50 -16.71 8.53
N VAL A 283 -16.35 -16.88 7.52
CA VAL A 283 -16.11 -17.73 6.35
C VAL A 283 -15.24 -17.01 5.32
N ASP A 284 -14.29 -17.74 4.72
CA ASP A 284 -13.52 -17.25 3.58
C ASP A 284 -14.20 -17.57 2.25
N ILE A 285 -15.04 -16.64 1.77
CA ILE A 285 -15.67 -16.74 0.45
C ILE A 285 -14.75 -16.28 -0.70
N GLY A 286 -13.47 -15.96 -0.42
CA GLY A 286 -12.47 -15.51 -1.40
C GLY A 286 -11.91 -14.12 -1.10
N THR A 287 -10.89 -13.70 -1.87
CA THR A 287 -10.22 -12.40 -1.67
C THR A 287 -10.91 -11.23 -2.37
N GLU A 288 -11.45 -11.48 -3.56
CA GLU A 288 -12.19 -10.54 -4.39
C GLU A 288 -13.15 -11.36 -5.25
N ILE A 289 -14.45 -11.28 -4.98
CA ILE A 289 -15.49 -12.01 -5.73
C ILE A 289 -16.64 -11.08 -6.14
N TYR A 290 -17.42 -11.52 -7.12
CA TYR A 290 -18.65 -10.86 -7.56
C TYR A 290 -19.80 -11.84 -7.31
N ALA A 291 -20.85 -11.41 -6.63
CA ALA A 291 -21.98 -12.29 -6.27
C ALA A 291 -23.27 -11.49 -6.08
N GLY A 292 -24.41 -12.16 -6.26
CA GLY A 292 -25.70 -11.66 -5.76
C GLY A 292 -25.83 -11.94 -4.26
N ILE A 293 -26.52 -11.05 -3.53
CA ILE A 293 -27.00 -11.32 -2.16
C ILE A 293 -28.50 -11.61 -2.31
N ILE A 294 -28.93 -12.78 -1.84
CA ILE A 294 -30.30 -13.28 -2.03
C ILE A 294 -30.83 -13.74 -0.67
N LYS A 295 -32.02 -13.28 -0.25
CA LYS A 295 -32.72 -13.80 0.93
C LYS A 295 -33.06 -15.27 0.67
N ASN A 296 -32.57 -16.18 1.53
CA ASN A 296 -32.66 -17.62 1.30
C ASN A 296 -34.13 -18.10 1.25
N GLU A 297 -34.96 -17.56 2.16
CA GLU A 297 -36.41 -17.72 2.09
C GLU A 297 -37.02 -16.77 1.05
N GLY A 298 -37.54 -17.36 -0.03
CA GLY A 298 -38.22 -16.66 -1.13
C GLY A 298 -37.35 -16.39 -2.35
N TRP A 299 -36.03 -16.64 -2.28
CA TRP A 299 -35.07 -16.35 -3.36
C TRP A 299 -35.12 -14.89 -3.86
N ALA A 300 -35.46 -13.97 -2.96
CA ALA A 300 -35.58 -12.55 -3.26
C ALA A 300 -34.19 -11.89 -3.27
N HIS A 301 -33.83 -11.21 -4.36
CA HIS A 301 -32.54 -10.51 -4.46
C HIS A 301 -32.52 -9.26 -3.57
N LEU A 302 -31.34 -8.89 -3.07
CA LEU A 302 -31.09 -7.57 -2.45
C LEU A 302 -30.21 -6.73 -3.37
N GLY A 303 -30.66 -5.53 -3.72
CA GLY A 303 -30.02 -4.64 -4.67
C GLY A 303 -29.91 -3.18 -4.19
N ASN A 304 -29.09 -2.40 -4.91
CA ASN A 304 -28.91 -0.95 -4.70
C ASN A 304 -30.03 -0.16 -5.37
N VAL A 305 -31.09 0.16 -4.62
CA VAL A 305 -32.20 1.00 -5.08
C VAL A 305 -31.93 2.44 -4.66
N LYS A 306 -31.52 3.29 -5.62
CA LYS A 306 -31.29 4.74 -5.43
C LYS A 306 -30.30 5.11 -4.28
N GLY A 307 -29.43 4.20 -3.87
CA GLY A 307 -28.52 4.39 -2.73
C GLY A 307 -28.98 3.74 -1.41
N ASN A 308 -30.07 2.98 -1.43
CA ASN A 308 -30.57 2.15 -0.33
C ASN A 308 -30.41 0.65 -0.67
N MET A 309 -30.30 -0.24 0.32
CA MET A 309 -30.38 -1.69 0.08
C MET A 309 -31.82 -2.17 0.31
N GLU A 310 -32.43 -2.70 -0.74
CA GLU A 310 -33.83 -3.14 -0.74
C GLU A 310 -33.97 -4.50 -1.44
N VAL A 311 -35.07 -5.21 -1.14
CA VAL A 311 -35.51 -6.36 -1.93
C VAL A 311 -35.85 -5.91 -3.35
N THR A 312 -35.17 -6.50 -4.32
CA THR A 312 -35.43 -6.32 -5.74
C THR A 312 -36.20 -7.52 -6.31
N GLY A 313 -36.84 -7.32 -7.45
CA GLY A 313 -37.67 -8.36 -8.06
C GLY A 313 -36.85 -9.59 -8.45
N ASN A 314 -37.48 -10.78 -8.44
CA ASN A 314 -36.85 -12.01 -8.91
C ASN A 314 -36.62 -11.97 -10.42
N THR A 315 -35.51 -11.33 -10.79
CA THR A 315 -34.83 -11.44 -12.07
C THR A 315 -33.50 -12.12 -11.80
N ASP A 316 -33.00 -12.91 -12.74
CA ASP A 316 -31.76 -13.71 -12.55
C ASP A 316 -30.47 -12.83 -12.55
N ALA A 317 -30.38 -11.85 -11.63
CA ALA A 317 -29.42 -10.74 -11.61
C ALA A 317 -29.25 -10.10 -13.00
N LYS A 318 -30.26 -9.34 -13.46
CA LYS A 318 -30.29 -8.80 -14.84
C LYS A 318 -29.46 -7.54 -15.05
N ASP A 319 -29.15 -6.78 -14.00
CA ASP A 319 -28.25 -5.62 -14.09
C ASP A 319 -27.31 -5.48 -12.88
N ALA A 320 -26.57 -4.36 -12.85
CA ALA A 320 -25.50 -4.11 -11.89
C ALA A 320 -26.00 -3.69 -10.48
N SER A 321 -27.30 -3.45 -10.30
CA SER A 321 -27.91 -3.03 -9.03
C SER A 321 -27.93 -4.17 -8.00
N ASP A 322 -28.25 -5.38 -8.46
CA ASP A 322 -28.37 -6.61 -7.64
C ASP A 322 -27.03 -7.32 -7.38
N MET A 323 -25.93 -6.77 -7.93
CA MET A 323 -24.64 -7.42 -8.00
C MET A 323 -23.60 -6.72 -7.12
N TRP A 324 -22.88 -7.53 -6.33
CA TRP A 324 -22.01 -7.05 -5.27
C TRP A 324 -20.58 -7.55 -5.45
N ARG A 325 -19.60 -6.64 -5.43
CA ARG A 325 -18.16 -6.96 -5.39
C ARG A 325 -17.70 -7.01 -3.93
N PHE A 326 -17.45 -8.21 -3.43
CA PHE A 326 -16.92 -8.46 -2.09
C PHE A 326 -15.39 -8.37 -2.12
N VAL A 327 -14.81 -7.42 -1.38
CA VAL A 327 -13.35 -7.22 -1.29
C VAL A 327 -12.89 -7.50 0.14
N LYS A 328 -12.06 -8.55 0.31
CA LYS A 328 -11.61 -9.00 1.63
C LYS A 328 -10.58 -8.07 2.26
N GLN A 329 -10.82 -7.72 3.52
CA GLN A 329 -10.00 -6.83 4.34
C GLN A 329 -8.96 -7.59 5.18
N GLY A 330 -7.98 -6.87 5.74
CA GLY A 330 -6.87 -7.45 6.48
C GLY A 330 -7.25 -8.08 7.83
N ASP A 331 -8.43 -7.75 8.37
CA ASP A 331 -9.03 -8.34 9.58
C ASP A 331 -9.98 -9.51 9.27
N GLY A 332 -10.16 -9.87 7.99
CA GLY A 332 -11.05 -10.96 7.55
C GLY A 332 -12.49 -10.52 7.26
N SER A 333 -12.86 -9.26 7.54
CA SER A 333 -14.12 -8.66 7.09
C SER A 333 -14.12 -8.39 5.57
N TYR A 334 -15.26 -8.01 5.02
CA TYR A 334 -15.46 -7.66 3.62
C TYR A 334 -15.96 -6.23 3.49
N ALA A 335 -15.44 -5.51 2.50
CA ALA A 335 -16.08 -4.33 1.94
C ALA A 335 -16.95 -4.79 0.77
N ILE A 336 -18.25 -4.53 0.83
CA ILE A 336 -19.24 -5.05 -0.12
C ILE A 336 -19.71 -3.90 -1.00
N PHE A 337 -19.20 -3.81 -2.23
CA PHE A 337 -19.46 -2.71 -3.14
C PHE A 337 -20.59 -3.04 -4.11
N SER A 338 -21.52 -2.11 -4.37
CA SER A 338 -22.48 -2.24 -5.46
C SER A 338 -21.75 -2.13 -6.82
N CYS A 339 -22.07 -3.02 -7.76
CA CYS A 339 -21.50 -2.99 -9.11
C CYS A 339 -22.10 -1.88 -10.00
N LEU A 340 -23.13 -1.18 -9.51
CA LEU A 340 -23.80 -0.07 -10.19
C LEU A 340 -22.98 1.23 -10.12
N ASP A 341 -22.52 1.60 -8.92
CA ASP A 341 -21.98 2.94 -8.63
C ASP A 341 -20.72 2.95 -7.74
N ASP A 342 -20.11 1.78 -7.47
CA ASP A 342 -18.92 1.61 -6.62
C ASP A 342 -19.06 2.13 -5.17
N LYS A 343 -20.29 2.35 -4.68
CA LYS A 343 -20.56 2.62 -3.25
C LYS A 343 -20.56 1.33 -2.43
N VAL A 344 -20.26 1.44 -1.14
CA VAL A 344 -20.16 0.32 -0.19
C VAL A 344 -21.39 0.21 0.72
N LEU A 345 -21.79 -1.04 1.01
CA LEU A 345 -22.81 -1.40 1.98
C LEU A 345 -22.46 -0.85 3.37
N THR A 346 -23.30 0.04 3.89
CA THR A 346 -23.02 0.88 5.05
C THR A 346 -24.21 0.88 6.01
N ALA A 347 -24.02 0.44 7.26
CA ALA A 347 -25.04 0.64 8.28
C ALA A 347 -25.10 2.13 8.70
N LEU A 348 -26.28 2.74 8.60
CA LEU A 348 -26.49 4.17 8.75
C LEU A 348 -25.96 4.69 10.10
N SER A 349 -25.13 5.73 10.06
CA SER A 349 -24.56 6.44 11.22
C SER A 349 -23.86 5.56 12.28
N SER A 350 -23.53 4.30 11.96
CA SER A 350 -23.13 3.28 12.96
C SER A 350 -24.17 3.06 14.07
N GLY A 351 -25.45 3.16 13.75
CA GLY A 351 -26.56 2.94 14.69
C GLY A 351 -26.50 1.55 15.33
N GLN A 352 -26.87 1.48 16.61
CA GLN A 352 -26.88 0.24 17.40
C GLN A 352 -28.30 -0.21 17.79
N GLN A 353 -29.34 0.42 17.25
CA GLN A 353 -30.73 0.02 17.46
C GLN A 353 -31.23 -0.92 16.36
N ASP A 354 -32.24 -1.73 16.68
CA ASP A 354 -32.96 -2.51 15.67
C ASP A 354 -33.71 -1.58 14.70
N GLY A 355 -33.73 -1.93 13.42
CA GLY A 355 -34.20 -1.04 12.35
C GLY A 355 -33.18 -0.03 11.85
N THR A 356 -31.90 -0.07 12.28
CA THR A 356 -30.86 0.81 11.71
C THR A 356 -30.68 0.51 10.22
N ASN A 357 -30.92 1.50 9.35
CA ASN A 357 -30.99 1.29 7.90
C ASN A 357 -29.66 0.88 7.23
N ILE A 358 -29.71 0.09 6.15
CA ILE A 358 -28.55 -0.27 5.33
C ILE A 358 -28.53 0.52 4.02
N MET A 359 -27.65 1.52 3.96
CA MET A 359 -27.49 2.42 2.81
C MET A 359 -26.20 2.15 2.02
N LEU A 360 -26.06 2.79 0.86
CA LEU A 360 -24.85 2.78 0.04
C LEU A 360 -24.13 4.13 0.11
N ALA A 361 -22.90 4.12 0.62
CA ALA A 361 -22.08 5.32 0.81
C ALA A 361 -20.69 5.18 0.16
N SER A 362 -19.94 6.29 0.05
CA SER A 362 -18.53 6.24 -0.39
C SER A 362 -17.67 5.44 0.59
N TRP A 363 -16.73 4.63 0.09
CA TRP A 363 -15.83 3.86 0.95
C TRP A 363 -14.83 4.76 1.71
N ALA A 364 -14.97 4.77 3.03
CA ALA A 364 -14.07 5.44 3.98
C ALA A 364 -13.28 4.44 4.84
N GLY A 365 -13.66 3.15 4.85
CA GLY A 365 -12.98 2.10 5.62
C GLY A 365 -13.42 1.99 7.09
N MET A 366 -14.53 2.65 7.44
CA MET A 366 -15.12 2.63 8.78
C MET A 366 -15.64 1.22 9.14
N ASP A 367 -15.83 0.93 10.43
CA ASP A 367 -16.29 -0.41 10.87
C ASP A 367 -17.77 -0.68 10.56
N ASN A 368 -18.58 0.35 10.28
CA ASN A 368 -19.94 0.22 9.74
C ASN A 368 -20.02 -0.03 8.22
N GLN A 369 -18.86 -0.07 7.54
CA GLN A 369 -18.71 -0.43 6.12
C GLN A 369 -18.02 -1.78 5.93
N ARG A 370 -17.66 -2.45 7.03
CA ARG A 370 -16.92 -3.71 7.04
C ARG A 370 -17.77 -4.81 7.63
N TRP A 371 -17.96 -5.87 6.86
CA TRP A 371 -18.92 -6.94 7.15
C TRP A 371 -18.21 -8.27 7.32
N TYR A 372 -18.32 -8.88 8.50
CA TYR A 372 -17.97 -10.28 8.67
C TYR A 372 -19.12 -11.15 8.15
N ILE A 373 -18.76 -12.24 7.50
CA ILE A 373 -19.70 -13.18 6.90
C ILE A 373 -19.54 -14.48 7.66
N TYR A 374 -20.59 -14.88 8.38
CA TYR A 374 -20.66 -16.16 9.08
C TYR A 374 -21.57 -17.08 8.29
N GLY A 375 -21.39 -18.39 8.40
CA GLY A 375 -22.28 -19.36 7.77
C GLY A 375 -22.31 -20.63 8.61
N ARG A 376 -23.45 -21.33 8.59
CA ARG A 376 -23.61 -22.56 9.38
C ARG A 376 -23.20 -23.78 8.58
N TRP A 377 -23.91 -24.10 7.50
CA TRP A 377 -23.49 -25.06 6.48
C TRP A 377 -23.97 -24.61 5.08
N SER A 378 -23.40 -25.22 4.03
CA SER A 378 -23.85 -25.24 2.63
C SER A 378 -24.77 -24.11 2.13
N GLY A 379 -24.30 -22.86 2.16
CA GLY A 379 -24.91 -21.73 1.45
C GLY A 379 -25.68 -20.72 2.29
N GLU A 380 -25.97 -21.01 3.56
CA GLU A 380 -26.69 -20.09 4.45
C GLU A 380 -25.73 -19.16 5.20
N TYR A 381 -25.70 -17.88 4.82
CA TYR A 381 -24.81 -16.86 5.39
C TYR A 381 -25.55 -15.79 6.19
N VAL A 382 -24.86 -15.26 7.20
CA VAL A 382 -25.28 -14.17 8.08
C VAL A 382 -24.22 -13.06 7.98
N LEU A 383 -24.64 -11.84 7.62
CA LEU A 383 -23.74 -10.70 7.42
C LEU A 383 -23.79 -9.78 8.65
N ARG A 384 -22.66 -9.58 9.34
CA ARG A 384 -22.54 -8.77 10.57
C ARG A 384 -21.62 -7.56 10.33
N PRO A 385 -22.03 -6.31 10.57
CA PRO A 385 -21.11 -5.18 10.56
C PRO A 385 -20.09 -5.33 11.70
N LYS A 386 -18.84 -4.93 11.47
CA LYS A 386 -17.75 -5.18 12.42
C LYS A 386 -17.98 -4.54 13.80
N TYR A 387 -18.63 -3.38 13.86
CA TYR A 387 -18.82 -2.59 15.08
C TYR A 387 -19.95 -3.05 16.02
N THR A 388 -20.77 -4.04 15.63
CA THR A 388 -21.97 -4.44 16.37
C THR A 388 -22.25 -5.94 16.25
N ASP A 389 -23.02 -6.48 17.19
CA ASP A 389 -23.47 -7.87 17.18
C ASP A 389 -24.77 -8.08 16.39
N LYS A 390 -25.42 -6.98 15.99
CA LYS A 390 -26.58 -7.01 15.07
C LYS A 390 -26.16 -7.41 13.66
N VAL A 391 -27.10 -7.95 12.88
CA VAL A 391 -26.87 -8.52 11.55
C VAL A 391 -27.74 -7.86 10.50
N LEU A 392 -27.38 -8.02 9.23
CA LEU A 392 -28.25 -7.74 8.10
C LEU A 392 -29.56 -8.53 8.25
N ASP A 393 -30.68 -7.84 8.06
CA ASP A 393 -32.04 -8.34 8.24
C ASP A 393 -32.95 -7.69 7.19
N VAL A 394 -33.91 -8.44 6.65
CA VAL A 394 -34.92 -7.92 5.71
C VAL A 394 -36.21 -7.66 6.48
N ALA A 395 -36.68 -6.40 6.46
CA ALA A 395 -37.75 -5.94 7.34
C ALA A 395 -38.99 -6.86 7.35
N GLY A 396 -39.32 -7.40 8.51
CA GLY A 396 -40.47 -8.30 8.70
C GLY A 396 -40.36 -9.66 7.98
N SER A 397 -39.16 -10.09 7.57
CA SER A 397 -38.93 -11.19 6.61
C SER A 397 -39.60 -10.99 5.24
N GLY A 398 -40.00 -9.74 4.93
CA GLY A 398 -40.72 -9.41 3.71
C GLY A 398 -39.96 -9.82 2.44
N SER A 399 -40.72 -10.18 1.40
CA SER A 399 -40.17 -10.64 0.11
C SER A 399 -40.77 -9.88 -1.08
N ALA A 400 -41.43 -8.74 -0.81
CA ALA A 400 -41.97 -7.84 -1.82
C ALA A 400 -40.89 -6.86 -2.29
N VAL A 401 -40.95 -6.43 -3.54
CA VAL A 401 -40.04 -5.43 -4.10
C VAL A 401 -40.16 -4.11 -3.32
N GLY A 402 -39.03 -3.52 -2.92
CA GLY A 402 -38.96 -2.36 -2.05
C GLY A 402 -39.00 -2.68 -0.54
N THR A 403 -39.00 -3.95 -0.13
CA THR A 403 -38.82 -4.30 1.30
C THR A 403 -37.42 -3.89 1.75
N ASN A 404 -37.33 -3.07 2.79
CA ASN A 404 -36.07 -2.46 3.23
C ASN A 404 -35.11 -3.46 3.90
N ALA A 405 -33.80 -3.28 3.70
CA ALA A 405 -32.77 -3.99 4.47
C ALA A 405 -32.25 -3.12 5.64
N GLN A 406 -32.13 -3.75 6.80
CA GLN A 406 -31.87 -3.11 8.10
C GLN A 406 -30.85 -3.91 8.92
N LEU A 407 -30.45 -3.37 10.07
CA LEU A 407 -29.86 -4.16 11.15
C LEU A 407 -30.93 -4.67 12.10
N TRP A 408 -30.77 -5.92 12.53
CA TRP A 408 -31.57 -6.49 13.62
C TRP A 408 -30.74 -7.37 14.56
N SER A 409 -31.25 -7.57 15.77
CA SER A 409 -30.73 -8.51 16.76
C SER A 409 -30.68 -9.92 16.18
N TYR A 410 -29.51 -10.56 16.26
CA TYR A 410 -29.32 -11.89 15.68
C TYR A 410 -30.13 -12.94 16.44
N THR A 411 -30.95 -13.71 15.73
CA THR A 411 -31.69 -14.84 16.29
C THR A 411 -31.52 -16.09 15.43
N ALA A 412 -31.24 -17.22 16.09
CA ALA A 412 -30.72 -18.44 15.46
C ALA A 412 -31.65 -19.11 14.43
N ALA A 413 -32.92 -18.72 14.36
CA ALA A 413 -33.93 -19.27 13.46
C ALA A 413 -34.59 -18.21 12.55
N ASN A 414 -34.14 -16.96 12.58
CA ASN A 414 -34.76 -15.89 11.79
C ASN A 414 -34.27 -15.89 10.33
N LYS A 415 -35.13 -16.37 9.44
CA LYS A 415 -34.89 -16.44 7.99
C LYS A 415 -34.74 -15.07 7.32
N ALA A 416 -35.16 -13.97 7.96
CA ALA A 416 -34.90 -12.61 7.47
C ALA A 416 -33.40 -12.26 7.48
N GLN A 417 -32.58 -13.02 8.23
CA GLN A 417 -31.15 -12.80 8.46
C GLN A 417 -30.26 -13.81 7.73
N MET A 418 -30.86 -14.63 6.86
CA MET A 418 -30.22 -15.78 6.21
C MET A 418 -30.16 -15.56 4.69
N PHE A 419 -28.94 -15.47 4.16
CA PHE A 419 -28.66 -15.06 2.79
C PHE A 419 -27.82 -16.08 2.04
N ALA A 420 -28.18 -16.36 0.79
CA ALA A 420 -27.30 -17.00 -0.17
C ALA A 420 -26.40 -15.96 -0.84
N ILE A 421 -25.11 -16.28 -0.99
CA ILE A 421 -24.13 -15.47 -1.73
C ILE A 421 -23.84 -16.20 -3.05
N TYR A 422 -24.56 -15.83 -4.11
CA TYR A 422 -24.52 -16.54 -5.39
C TYR A 422 -23.37 -16.03 -6.26
N VAL A 423 -22.26 -16.76 -6.29
CA VAL A 423 -21.01 -16.35 -6.95
C VAL A 423 -21.15 -16.33 -8.47
N ALA A 424 -20.85 -15.19 -9.07
CA ALA A 424 -21.03 -14.93 -10.49
C ALA A 424 -19.68 -14.85 -11.25
N PRO A 425 -19.66 -15.14 -12.56
CA PRO A 425 -18.41 -15.24 -13.33
C PRO A 425 -17.77 -13.86 -13.62
N ALA A 426 -16.75 -13.52 -12.83
CA ALA A 426 -15.97 -12.29 -12.97
C ALA A 426 -15.27 -12.13 -14.34
N VAL A 427 -15.22 -10.89 -14.83
CA VAL A 427 -14.51 -10.48 -16.06
C VAL A 427 -12.98 -10.53 -15.91
N GLY A 428 -12.32 -10.94 -17.00
CA GLY A 428 -10.87 -10.96 -17.16
C GLY A 428 -10.23 -9.58 -17.19
N ASN A 429 -8.95 -9.50 -17.54
CA ASN A 429 -8.25 -8.23 -17.68
C ASN A 429 -8.17 -7.86 -19.18
N SER A 430 -8.39 -6.60 -19.52
CA SER A 430 -7.99 -6.02 -20.81
C SER A 430 -6.67 -5.27 -20.66
N GLU A 431 -5.71 -5.50 -21.56
CA GLU A 431 -4.57 -4.59 -21.74
C GLU A 431 -5.01 -3.46 -22.68
N PHE A 432 -4.93 -2.23 -22.20
CA PHE A 432 -5.42 -1.02 -22.90
C PHE A 432 -4.26 -0.16 -23.39
N SER A 433 -4.43 0.42 -24.58
CA SER A 433 -3.43 1.19 -25.27
C SER A 433 -4.02 2.43 -25.95
N VAL A 434 -3.18 3.45 -26.12
CA VAL A 434 -3.50 4.70 -26.79
C VAL A 434 -2.41 4.97 -27.83
N LYS A 435 -2.80 5.27 -29.06
CA LYS A 435 -1.96 5.93 -30.05
C LYS A 435 -2.38 7.41 -30.08
N GLU A 436 -1.51 8.25 -29.55
CA GLU A 436 -1.71 9.69 -29.41
C GLU A 436 -1.93 10.34 -30.80
N GLY A 437 -2.97 11.17 -30.91
CA GLY A 437 -3.20 12.07 -32.02
C GLY A 437 -2.78 13.51 -31.67
N ASN A 438 -3.43 14.50 -32.25
CA ASN A 438 -3.30 15.91 -31.88
C ASN A 438 -4.69 16.58 -31.94
N SER A 439 -4.81 17.90 -31.72
CA SER A 439 -6.14 18.55 -31.72
C SER A 439 -6.86 18.64 -33.07
N ALA A 440 -6.35 18.02 -34.13
CA ALA A 440 -7.01 17.83 -35.43
C ALA A 440 -6.90 16.40 -36.01
N ILE A 441 -6.26 15.46 -35.28
CA ILE A 441 -5.99 14.09 -35.74
C ILE A 441 -6.46 13.10 -34.67
N ASP A 442 -7.20 12.07 -35.10
CA ASP A 442 -7.69 10.97 -34.26
C ASP A 442 -6.66 10.45 -33.25
N THR A 443 -7.02 10.54 -31.96
CA THR A 443 -6.43 9.67 -30.95
C THR A 443 -7.11 8.32 -31.02
N LYS A 444 -6.32 7.24 -31.15
CA LYS A 444 -6.84 5.88 -31.34
C LYS A 444 -6.66 5.06 -30.07
N PHE A 445 -7.77 4.56 -29.55
CA PHE A 445 -7.86 3.72 -28.36
C PHE A 445 -8.02 2.27 -28.79
N SER A 446 -7.33 1.33 -28.15
CA SER A 446 -7.44 -0.10 -28.49
C SER A 446 -7.10 -1.00 -27.30
N TRP A 447 -7.80 -2.12 -27.15
CA TRP A 447 -7.61 -3.05 -26.04
C TRP A 447 -7.73 -4.52 -26.45
N THR A 448 -7.11 -5.41 -25.67
CA THR A 448 -7.36 -6.84 -25.78
C THR A 448 -8.76 -7.19 -25.24
N THR A 449 -9.38 -8.22 -25.80
CA THR A 449 -10.61 -8.78 -25.24
C THR A 449 -10.37 -9.32 -23.83
N ALA A 450 -11.30 -9.05 -22.90
CA ALA A 450 -11.29 -9.64 -21.56
C ALA A 450 -12.12 -10.93 -21.54
N SER A 451 -11.60 -12.00 -20.92
CA SER A 451 -12.33 -13.25 -20.78
C SER A 451 -13.67 -13.04 -20.07
N LYS A 452 -14.75 -13.58 -20.63
CA LYS A 452 -16.14 -13.46 -20.13
C LYS A 452 -16.72 -12.03 -20.12
N ALA A 453 -16.09 -11.06 -20.78
CA ALA A 453 -16.73 -9.77 -21.06
C ALA A 453 -17.79 -9.91 -22.16
N THR A 454 -18.85 -9.12 -22.07
CA THR A 454 -19.93 -8.98 -23.05
C THR A 454 -20.21 -7.49 -23.34
N GLY A 455 -19.24 -6.63 -23.05
CA GLY A 455 -19.39 -5.18 -23.04
C GLY A 455 -18.08 -4.46 -22.71
N TYR A 456 -17.90 -3.27 -23.28
CA TYR A 456 -16.83 -2.34 -22.98
C TYR A 456 -17.38 -0.91 -22.88
N VAL A 457 -16.84 -0.13 -21.94
CA VAL A 457 -17.05 1.32 -21.84
C VAL A 457 -15.68 2.00 -21.87
N LEU A 458 -15.43 2.86 -22.87
CA LEU A 458 -14.22 3.68 -22.92
C LEU A 458 -14.39 4.91 -22.03
N LYS A 459 -13.54 5.04 -21.01
CA LYS A 459 -13.52 6.15 -20.06
C LYS A 459 -12.35 7.08 -20.37
N ILE A 460 -12.65 8.31 -20.75
CA ILE A 460 -11.68 9.38 -21.06
C ILE A 460 -11.85 10.48 -20.01
N GLN A 461 -10.77 10.81 -19.32
CA GLN A 461 -10.70 11.85 -18.29
C GLN A 461 -9.73 12.96 -18.75
N LYS A 462 -10.06 14.23 -18.48
CA LYS A 462 -9.23 15.41 -18.82
C LYS A 462 -8.88 16.20 -17.57
N GLY A 463 -7.73 16.88 -17.57
CA GLY A 463 -7.41 17.86 -16.53
C GLY A 463 -5.92 18.12 -16.42
N SER A 464 -5.41 18.05 -15.19
CA SER A 464 -3.99 18.14 -14.85
C SER A 464 -3.47 16.83 -14.28
N LYS A 465 -2.14 16.67 -14.26
CA LYS A 465 -1.51 15.44 -13.76
C LYS A 465 -1.79 15.21 -12.27
N GLY A 466 -2.67 14.24 -11.98
CA GLY A 466 -3.13 13.92 -10.62
C GLY A 466 -4.43 14.61 -10.21
N ASN A 467 -5.06 15.39 -11.09
CA ASN A 467 -6.38 15.98 -10.90
C ASN A 467 -7.11 16.01 -12.26
N VAL A 468 -7.90 14.98 -12.56
CA VAL A 468 -8.64 14.81 -13.82
C VAL A 468 -10.11 14.51 -13.55
N THR A 469 -11.00 15.13 -14.31
CA THR A 469 -12.45 14.88 -14.29
C THR A 469 -12.85 14.03 -15.50
N VAL A 470 -14.03 13.38 -15.44
CA VAL A 470 -14.54 12.63 -16.59
C VAL A 470 -14.86 13.60 -17.73
N TYR A 471 -14.32 13.32 -18.92
CA TYR A 471 -14.56 14.10 -20.13
C TYR A 471 -15.57 13.40 -21.05
N LYS A 472 -15.43 12.08 -21.24
CA LYS A 472 -16.42 11.21 -21.89
C LYS A 472 -16.38 9.81 -21.29
N GLU A 473 -17.54 9.20 -21.13
CA GLU A 473 -17.69 7.74 -21.02
C GLU A 473 -18.54 7.27 -22.19
N ILE A 474 -18.03 6.29 -22.94
CA ILE A 474 -18.58 5.89 -24.24
C ILE A 474 -18.88 4.38 -24.18
N PRO A 475 -20.15 3.95 -24.14
CA PRO A 475 -20.53 2.56 -24.30
C PRO A 475 -20.20 2.08 -25.71
N LEU A 476 -19.55 0.92 -25.84
CA LEU A 476 -19.02 0.42 -27.12
C LEU A 476 -19.39 -1.04 -27.43
N GLY A 477 -20.29 -1.64 -26.64
CA GLY A 477 -20.70 -3.03 -26.85
C GLY A 477 -19.49 -3.97 -26.84
N ASN A 478 -19.35 -4.81 -27.87
CA ASN A 478 -18.23 -5.74 -27.99
C ASN A 478 -16.99 -5.18 -28.73
N GLU A 479 -16.99 -3.89 -29.10
CA GLU A 479 -15.86 -3.30 -29.82
C GLU A 479 -14.55 -3.31 -29.02
N THR A 480 -13.43 -3.37 -29.74
CA THR A 480 -12.08 -3.44 -29.16
C THR A 480 -11.20 -2.23 -29.50
N SER A 481 -11.76 -1.25 -30.22
CA SER A 481 -11.09 0.01 -30.53
C SER A 481 -12.09 1.16 -30.67
N TYR A 482 -11.59 2.40 -30.57
CA TYR A 482 -12.36 3.61 -30.83
C TYR A 482 -11.43 4.76 -31.22
N ASN A 483 -11.86 5.63 -32.12
CA ASN A 483 -11.09 6.79 -32.58
C ASN A 483 -11.85 8.08 -32.29
N ILE A 484 -11.15 9.12 -31.85
CA ILE A 484 -11.76 10.45 -31.63
C ILE A 484 -10.68 11.54 -31.65
N VAL A 485 -10.97 12.66 -32.33
CA VAL A 485 -10.22 13.92 -32.19
C VAL A 485 -10.55 14.53 -30.83
N LEU A 486 -9.51 14.86 -30.06
CA LEU A 486 -9.63 15.42 -28.72
C LEU A 486 -9.07 16.86 -28.70
N PRO A 487 -9.64 17.81 -27.95
CA PRO A 487 -9.05 19.14 -27.78
C PRO A 487 -7.69 19.11 -27.07
N GLU A 488 -6.89 20.16 -27.18
CA GLU A 488 -5.58 20.26 -26.50
C GLU A 488 -5.65 20.06 -24.97
N GLY A 489 -4.66 19.40 -24.37
CA GLY A 489 -4.55 19.22 -22.92
C GLY A 489 -4.06 17.84 -22.46
N TYR A 490 -4.00 17.64 -21.14
CA TYR A 490 -3.59 16.37 -20.52
C TYR A 490 -4.81 15.47 -20.23
N TYR A 491 -4.64 14.18 -20.50
CA TYR A 491 -5.69 13.17 -20.42
C TYR A 491 -5.23 11.90 -19.69
N GLU A 492 -6.19 11.20 -19.09
CA GLU A 492 -6.05 9.83 -18.59
C GLU A 492 -7.22 9.00 -19.11
N ALA A 493 -6.96 7.80 -19.64
CA ALA A 493 -8.02 6.92 -20.14
C ALA A 493 -7.81 5.46 -19.75
N CYS A 494 -8.92 4.72 -19.67
CA CYS A 494 -8.98 3.27 -19.51
C CYS A 494 -10.21 2.72 -20.25
N VAL A 495 -10.26 1.41 -20.47
CA VAL A 495 -11.50 0.72 -20.80
C VAL A 495 -12.03 0.00 -19.56
N ILE A 496 -13.34 0.10 -19.32
CA ILE A 496 -14.06 -0.72 -18.36
C ILE A 496 -14.61 -1.92 -19.12
N SER A 497 -14.03 -3.09 -18.92
CA SER A 497 -14.55 -4.35 -19.44
C SER A 497 -15.70 -4.81 -18.53
N SER A 498 -16.84 -5.18 -19.10
CA SER A 498 -18.04 -5.55 -18.34
C SER A 498 -18.70 -6.83 -18.84
N ASN A 499 -19.45 -7.46 -17.94
CA ASN A 499 -20.54 -8.37 -18.28
C ASN A 499 -21.73 -8.09 -17.34
N ARG A 500 -22.79 -8.89 -17.45
CA ARG A 500 -24.00 -8.83 -16.60
C ARG A 500 -23.71 -8.81 -15.09
N TYR A 501 -22.56 -9.33 -14.65
CA TYR A 501 -22.26 -9.61 -13.24
C TYR A 501 -21.10 -8.80 -12.65
N SER A 502 -20.26 -8.21 -13.49
CA SER A 502 -18.99 -7.62 -13.04
C SER A 502 -18.44 -6.59 -14.03
N ARG A 503 -17.75 -5.59 -13.47
CA ARG A 503 -17.03 -4.53 -14.20
C ARG A 503 -15.58 -4.49 -13.75
N LYS A 504 -14.65 -4.17 -14.66
CA LYS A 504 -13.22 -4.11 -14.37
C LYS A 504 -12.50 -3.08 -15.25
N GLU A 505 -11.81 -2.13 -14.63
CA GLU A 505 -10.92 -1.22 -15.38
C GLU A 505 -9.67 -1.95 -15.88
N SER A 506 -9.22 -1.57 -17.07
CA SER A 506 -7.91 -1.90 -17.62
C SER A 506 -6.77 -1.20 -16.88
N ASN A 507 -5.53 -1.36 -17.35
CA ASN A 507 -4.51 -0.36 -17.05
C ASN A 507 -4.96 1.03 -17.56
N LYS A 508 -4.79 2.06 -16.72
CA LYS A 508 -4.92 3.46 -17.11
C LYS A 508 -3.70 3.90 -17.93
N VAL A 509 -3.92 4.72 -18.95
CA VAL A 509 -2.89 5.33 -19.80
C VAL A 509 -3.04 6.85 -19.76
N THR A 510 -1.95 7.54 -19.45
CA THR A 510 -1.89 9.00 -19.39
C THR A 510 -1.16 9.56 -20.61
N PHE A 511 -1.75 10.52 -21.30
CA PHE A 511 -1.23 11.13 -22.52
C PHE A 511 -1.50 12.63 -22.55
N THR A 512 -0.88 13.34 -23.50
CA THR A 512 -1.13 14.75 -23.76
C THR A 512 -1.49 14.92 -25.22
N ILE A 513 -2.56 15.67 -25.49
CA ILE A 513 -2.91 16.11 -26.83
C ILE A 513 -2.29 17.48 -27.02
N GLU A 514 -1.28 17.54 -27.90
CA GLU A 514 -0.69 18.80 -28.33
C GLU A 514 -1.65 19.52 -29.29
N LYS A 515 -1.62 20.85 -29.24
CA LYS A 515 -2.39 21.70 -30.15
C LYS A 515 -1.89 21.49 -31.57
N ASN A 516 -2.81 21.15 -32.48
CA ASN A 516 -2.53 21.24 -33.91
C ASN A 516 -2.61 22.72 -34.30
N ASP A 517 -1.50 23.44 -34.19
CA ASP A 517 -1.38 24.76 -34.81
C ASP A 517 -1.73 24.65 -36.30
N ILE A 518 -2.47 25.65 -36.82
CA ILE A 518 -2.78 25.78 -38.25
C ILE A 518 -1.45 25.79 -39.01
N PRO A 519 -1.33 25.22 -40.23
CA PRO A 519 -0.10 25.31 -41.02
C PRO A 519 0.35 26.77 -41.16
N ILE A 520 1.44 27.13 -40.47
CA ILE A 520 2.04 28.46 -40.56
C ILE A 520 3.27 28.33 -41.45
N ALA A 521 3.18 28.89 -42.66
CA ALA A 521 4.37 29.21 -43.44
C ALA A 521 5.20 30.24 -42.66
N LYS A 522 6.49 30.01 -42.48
CA LYS A 522 7.41 30.98 -41.89
C LYS A 522 8.64 31.08 -42.77
N ASN A 523 9.45 32.11 -42.54
CA ASN A 523 10.71 32.34 -43.26
C ASN A 523 10.54 32.35 -44.79
N MET A 524 9.40 32.87 -45.29
CA MET A 524 9.18 33.02 -46.72
C MET A 524 10.17 34.07 -47.26
N LYS A 525 10.92 33.71 -48.31
CA LYS A 525 11.85 34.61 -49.00
C LYS A 525 11.62 34.51 -50.51
N PHE A 526 11.69 35.64 -51.18
CA PHE A 526 11.58 35.78 -52.62
C PHE A 526 12.95 36.23 -53.15
N LYS A 527 13.38 35.71 -54.29
CA LYS A 527 14.60 36.11 -55.01
C LYS A 527 14.30 36.18 -56.51
N CYS A 528 14.62 37.29 -57.16
CA CYS A 528 14.76 37.33 -58.61
C CYS A 528 16.09 36.68 -59.04
N ASN A 529 16.04 35.87 -60.09
CA ASN A 529 17.18 35.21 -60.69
C ASN A 529 17.73 36.04 -61.87
N GLU A 530 18.88 35.64 -62.40
CA GLU A 530 19.55 36.35 -63.52
C GLU A 530 18.81 36.21 -64.86
N ASP A 531 17.87 35.25 -64.96
CA ASP A 531 16.96 35.01 -66.08
C ASP A 531 15.57 35.65 -65.87
N GLU A 532 15.48 36.63 -64.97
CA GLU A 532 14.27 37.36 -64.56
C GLU A 532 13.18 36.51 -63.90
N SER A 533 13.35 35.18 -63.81
CA SER A 533 12.46 34.29 -63.06
C SER A 533 12.56 34.53 -61.55
N CYS A 534 11.50 34.19 -60.80
CA CYS A 534 11.41 34.48 -59.38
C CYS A 534 11.32 33.21 -58.53
N THR A 535 12.34 32.94 -57.71
CA THR A 535 12.36 31.82 -56.75
C THR A 535 11.75 32.24 -55.43
N VAL A 536 10.65 31.57 -55.03
CA VAL A 536 10.06 31.65 -53.70
C VAL A 536 10.53 30.46 -52.87
N THR A 537 11.03 30.70 -51.66
CA THR A 537 11.38 29.67 -50.67
C THR A 537 10.61 29.90 -49.38
N TRP A 538 10.30 28.83 -48.65
CA TRP A 538 9.47 28.92 -47.43
C TRP A 538 9.74 27.74 -46.48
N GLU A 539 9.30 27.86 -45.22
CA GLU A 539 9.32 26.79 -44.23
C GLU A 539 7.91 26.61 -43.63
N LEU A 540 7.16 25.61 -44.10
CA LEU A 540 5.85 25.23 -43.54
C LEU A 540 6.05 24.41 -42.26
N ILE A 541 5.42 24.83 -41.16
CA ILE A 541 5.36 24.06 -39.92
C ILE A 541 4.16 23.11 -39.98
N ASP A 542 4.48 21.82 -40.12
CA ASP A 542 3.59 20.66 -40.28
C ASP A 542 2.58 20.70 -41.44
N TYR A 543 2.29 19.50 -41.98
CA TYR A 543 1.33 19.32 -43.07
C TYR A 543 0.18 18.45 -42.59
N ASN A 544 -0.97 19.06 -42.39
CA ASN A 544 -2.22 18.37 -42.15
C ASN A 544 -2.99 18.26 -43.48
N PRO A 545 -3.23 17.04 -44.02
CA PRO A 545 -3.88 16.84 -45.33
C PRO A 545 -5.35 17.29 -45.39
N ALA A 546 -5.96 17.68 -44.26
CA ALA A 546 -7.27 18.32 -44.25
C ALA A 546 -7.26 19.78 -44.77
N TYR A 547 -6.07 20.38 -44.93
CA TYR A 547 -5.88 21.73 -45.45
C TYR A 547 -5.07 21.72 -46.76
N LYS A 548 -5.41 22.61 -47.69
CA LYS A 548 -4.64 22.83 -48.93
C LYS A 548 -3.75 24.06 -48.74
N VAL A 549 -2.53 24.01 -49.27
CA VAL A 549 -1.59 25.14 -49.28
C VAL A 549 -1.38 25.60 -50.72
N GLN A 550 -1.42 26.90 -50.95
CA GLN A 550 -1.35 27.52 -52.27
C GLN A 550 -0.29 28.62 -52.28
N LEU A 551 0.59 28.60 -53.29
CA LEU A 551 1.44 29.72 -53.66
C LEU A 551 0.73 30.50 -54.77
N ILE A 552 0.63 31.82 -54.63
CA ILE A 552 -0.12 32.68 -55.55
C ILE A 552 0.78 33.82 -56.04
N ALA A 553 0.79 34.05 -57.35
CA ALA A 553 1.44 35.19 -58.01
C ALA A 553 0.38 36.19 -58.51
N LYS A 554 0.68 37.49 -58.42
CA LYS A 554 -0.19 38.58 -58.91
C LYS A 554 0.62 39.77 -59.45
N GLY A 555 0.10 40.40 -60.50
CA GLY A 555 0.73 41.53 -61.21
C GLY A 555 -0.14 42.79 -61.23
N GLU A 556 -0.38 43.35 -62.41
CA GLU A 556 -1.29 44.47 -62.69
C GLU A 556 -2.76 44.04 -62.69
N SER A 557 -3.06 42.91 -63.32
CA SER A 557 -4.42 42.41 -63.50
C SER A 557 -5.08 41.99 -62.18
N SER A 558 -6.42 41.89 -62.21
CA SER A 558 -7.21 41.35 -61.09
C SER A 558 -7.01 39.84 -60.88
N GLU A 559 -6.39 39.14 -61.84
CA GLU A 559 -6.22 37.69 -61.89
C GLU A 559 -5.11 37.18 -60.96
N GLU A 560 -5.20 35.92 -60.54
CA GLU A 560 -4.26 35.27 -59.62
C GLU A 560 -3.83 33.93 -60.21
N VAL A 561 -2.52 33.72 -60.42
CA VAL A 561 -1.98 32.42 -60.85
C VAL A 561 -1.63 31.59 -59.61
N VAL A 562 -2.26 30.42 -59.48
CA VAL A 562 -2.30 29.62 -58.25
C VAL A 562 -1.62 28.26 -58.43
N TYR A 563 -0.61 27.99 -57.61
CA TYR A 563 0.13 26.73 -57.56
C TYR A 563 -0.17 25.98 -56.24
N ASN A 564 -0.72 24.77 -56.33
CA ASN A 564 -1.03 23.96 -55.16
C ASN A 564 0.23 23.23 -54.64
N ILE A 565 0.58 23.44 -53.36
CA ILE A 565 1.74 22.83 -52.70
C ILE A 565 1.29 21.54 -51.96
N THR A 566 1.93 20.42 -52.29
CA THR A 566 1.59 19.07 -51.77
C THR A 566 2.60 18.52 -50.75
N SER A 567 3.61 19.30 -50.36
CA SER A 567 4.74 18.83 -49.53
C SER A 567 4.86 19.57 -48.20
N SER A 568 5.28 18.83 -47.16
CA SER A 568 5.52 19.33 -45.80
C SER A 568 6.91 19.98 -45.67
N GLY A 569 7.05 20.97 -44.81
CA GLY A 569 8.36 21.49 -44.40
C GLY A 569 8.94 22.57 -45.31
N LYS A 570 10.24 22.50 -45.58
CA LYS A 570 10.96 23.51 -46.37
C LYS A 570 10.79 23.27 -47.86
N GLY A 571 10.29 24.28 -48.57
CA GLY A 571 10.06 24.24 -50.02
C GLY A 571 10.76 25.37 -50.78
N SER A 572 10.80 25.20 -52.10
CA SER A 572 11.31 26.15 -53.08
C SER A 572 10.51 25.96 -54.37
N TYR A 573 10.13 27.06 -55.03
CA TYR A 573 9.45 27.05 -56.32
C TYR A 573 9.88 28.26 -57.14
N THR A 574 10.18 28.06 -58.42
CA THR A 574 10.56 29.15 -59.34
C THR A 574 9.39 29.46 -60.26
N ILE A 575 8.85 30.67 -60.14
CA ILE A 575 7.82 31.21 -61.01
C ILE A 575 8.54 31.85 -62.20
N PRO A 576 8.34 31.39 -63.45
CA PRO A 576 9.03 31.95 -64.61
C PRO A 576 8.53 33.36 -64.94
N ILE A 577 9.39 34.20 -65.54
CA ILE A 577 9.06 35.61 -65.87
C ILE A 577 7.79 35.73 -66.72
N SER A 578 7.55 34.79 -67.64
CA SER A 578 6.36 34.73 -68.50
C SER A 578 5.02 34.69 -67.76
N VAL A 579 5.00 34.20 -66.51
CA VAL A 579 3.80 34.23 -65.66
C VAL A 579 3.54 35.65 -65.16
N PHE A 580 4.58 36.41 -64.83
CA PHE A 580 4.46 37.81 -64.45
C PHE A 580 4.16 38.73 -65.65
N ASP A 581 4.75 38.46 -66.83
CA ASP A 581 4.35 39.14 -68.08
C ASP A 581 2.85 38.95 -68.35
N SER A 582 2.32 37.72 -68.18
CA SER A 582 0.89 37.41 -68.39
C SER A 582 -0.05 38.14 -67.41
N LEU A 583 0.47 38.59 -66.27
CA LEU A 583 -0.25 39.34 -65.25
C LEU A 583 -0.10 40.87 -65.39
N GLY A 584 0.61 41.36 -66.41
CA GLY A 584 0.82 42.78 -66.70
C GLY A 584 2.07 43.38 -66.04
N LYS A 585 2.82 44.19 -66.81
CA LYS A 585 4.16 44.69 -66.45
C LYS A 585 4.11 45.81 -65.41
N ARG A 586 4.40 45.48 -64.15
CA ARG A 586 4.48 46.44 -63.04
C ARG A 586 5.91 46.86 -62.68
N LYS A 587 6.00 48.02 -62.03
CA LYS A 587 7.19 48.51 -61.30
C LYS A 587 7.59 47.59 -60.13
N TYR A 588 6.67 46.73 -59.67
CA TYR A 588 6.83 45.77 -58.58
C TYR A 588 5.91 44.55 -58.76
N TYR A 589 6.40 43.34 -58.49
CA TYR A 589 5.58 42.12 -58.39
C TYR A 589 5.41 41.67 -56.93
N TRP A 590 4.45 40.79 -56.66
CA TRP A 590 4.27 40.17 -55.33
C TRP A 590 3.77 38.72 -55.40
N ALA A 591 3.99 37.99 -54.31
CA ALA A 591 3.49 36.63 -54.13
C ALA A 591 3.01 36.39 -52.69
N MET A 592 2.04 35.49 -52.52
CA MET A 592 1.55 35.07 -51.21
C MET A 592 1.51 33.55 -51.07
N ILE A 593 1.58 33.05 -49.83
CA ILE A 593 1.14 31.70 -49.48
C ILE A 593 -0.21 31.81 -48.75
N ARG A 594 -1.22 31.11 -49.25
CA ARG A 594 -2.57 31.00 -48.71
C ARG A 594 -2.81 29.56 -48.22
N VAL A 595 -3.46 29.39 -47.08
CA VAL A 595 -3.88 28.09 -46.55
C VAL A 595 -5.39 28.08 -46.46
N ILE A 596 -6.02 27.05 -47.02
CA ILE A 596 -7.48 26.89 -47.07
C ILE A 596 -7.93 25.56 -46.46
N ASP A 597 -9.13 25.54 -45.89
CA ASP A 597 -9.77 24.33 -45.35
C ASP A 597 -10.40 23.44 -46.44
N SER A 598 -11.08 22.36 -46.02
CA SER A 598 -11.82 21.45 -46.90
C SER A 598 -12.93 22.14 -47.71
N ASN A 599 -13.42 23.28 -47.21
CA ASN A 599 -14.53 24.05 -47.76
C ASN A 599 -14.02 25.26 -48.58
N ASN A 600 -12.69 25.35 -48.78
CA ASN A 600 -11.95 26.42 -49.42
C ASN A 600 -11.96 27.78 -48.67
N ASN A 601 -12.34 27.84 -47.39
CA ASN A 601 -12.22 29.06 -46.59
C ASN A 601 -10.75 29.38 -46.30
N VAL A 602 -10.37 30.66 -46.34
CA VAL A 602 -9.00 31.10 -45.98
C VAL A 602 -8.80 31.03 -44.47
N VAL A 603 -7.96 30.11 -44.01
CA VAL A 603 -7.64 29.92 -42.58
C VAL A 603 -6.29 30.55 -42.19
N ASN A 604 -5.42 30.83 -43.15
CA ASN A 604 -4.18 31.58 -42.95
C ASN A 604 -3.68 32.17 -44.28
N GLN A 605 -3.00 33.32 -44.26
CA GLN A 605 -2.34 33.88 -45.44
C GLN A 605 -1.14 34.75 -45.07
N ILE A 606 -0.09 34.72 -45.91
CA ILE A 606 1.13 35.53 -45.76
C ILE A 606 1.54 36.07 -47.13
N ILE A 607 1.62 37.39 -47.23
CA ILE A 607 1.94 38.13 -48.46
C ILE A 607 3.37 38.68 -48.32
N ASN A 608 4.16 38.65 -49.40
CA ASN A 608 5.40 39.44 -49.50
C ASN A 608 5.29 40.40 -50.68
N THR A 609 5.43 41.71 -50.41
CA THR A 609 5.16 42.78 -51.37
C THR A 609 6.44 43.48 -51.84
N GLY A 610 6.69 43.43 -53.14
CA GLY A 610 7.57 44.37 -53.84
C GLY A 610 9.04 43.99 -53.92
N ILE A 611 9.42 43.43 -55.07
CA ILE A 611 10.79 43.52 -55.62
C ILE A 611 10.66 44.13 -57.04
N ALA A 612 11.64 44.95 -57.43
CA ALA A 612 11.64 45.70 -58.69
C ALA A 612 12.40 44.97 -59.82
N HIS A 613 12.17 45.40 -61.06
CA HIS A 613 12.95 44.96 -62.23
C HIS A 613 14.41 45.43 -62.13
N TYR A 614 15.36 44.57 -62.45
CA TYR A 614 16.79 44.87 -62.35
C TYR A 614 17.34 45.52 -63.64
N SER A 615 18.30 46.44 -63.47
CA SER A 615 19.24 46.93 -64.49
C SER A 615 20.66 46.97 -63.88
N ARG A 616 21.72 46.99 -64.70
CA ARG A 616 23.12 46.66 -64.31
C ARG A 616 24.11 47.82 -64.59
N ILE A 617 25.16 48.02 -63.76
CA ILE A 617 26.52 48.59 -64.07
C ILE A 617 27.42 48.66 -62.78
N ILE A 618 28.72 49.02 -62.89
CA ILE A 618 29.84 48.91 -61.89
C ILE A 618 31.04 49.85 -62.27
N THR A 619 32.05 50.29 -61.46
CA THR A 619 32.50 50.17 -60.02
C THR A 619 33.70 51.15 -59.69
N VAL A 620 34.27 51.08 -58.46
CA VAL A 620 35.61 51.63 -57.99
C VAL A 620 35.72 53.15 -57.67
N VAL A 621 36.88 53.72 -57.29
CA VAL A 621 37.46 53.90 -55.91
C VAL A 621 38.90 54.51 -55.96
N LEU A 622 39.29 55.42 -55.04
CA LEU A 622 40.71 55.85 -54.79
C LEU A 622 40.97 56.50 -53.39
N ASN A 623 42.16 57.09 -53.14
CA ASN A 623 42.84 57.15 -51.81
C ASN A 623 43.04 58.53 -51.11
N SER A 624 43.26 58.44 -49.78
CA SER A 624 44.19 59.21 -48.90
C SER A 624 43.73 60.46 -48.09
N GLU A 625 44.03 60.37 -46.79
CA GLU A 625 44.10 61.40 -45.71
C GLU A 625 42.94 62.41 -45.54
N GLY A 626 42.10 62.13 -44.53
CA GLY A 626 40.93 62.92 -44.15
C GLY A 626 40.12 62.21 -43.05
N GLU A 627 39.33 62.98 -42.28
CA GLU A 627 38.68 62.56 -41.03
C GLU A 627 37.61 61.46 -41.24
N ASP A 628 37.42 60.59 -40.24
CA ASP A 628 36.45 59.48 -40.25
C ASP A 628 35.00 59.99 -40.27
N VAL A 629 34.22 59.65 -41.30
CA VAL A 629 32.76 59.90 -41.32
C VAL A 629 31.99 58.59 -41.14
N THR A 630 31.00 58.60 -40.24
CA THR A 630 30.14 57.45 -39.92
C THR A 630 28.68 57.82 -40.16
N PHE A 631 27.97 57.03 -40.96
CA PHE A 631 26.55 57.27 -41.28
C PHE A 631 25.62 56.47 -40.35
N PRO A 632 24.49 57.05 -39.89
CA PRO A 632 23.52 56.32 -39.10
C PRO A 632 22.81 55.24 -39.93
N LYS A 633 22.48 54.13 -39.27
CA LYS A 633 21.83 52.95 -39.87
C LYS A 633 20.58 53.32 -40.70
N ARG A 634 20.54 52.83 -41.95
CA ARG A 634 19.53 53.08 -43.00
C ARG A 634 19.57 54.46 -43.70
N ALA A 635 20.66 55.22 -43.60
CA ALA A 635 20.78 56.51 -44.30
C ALA A 635 20.90 56.44 -45.84
N VAL A 636 21.30 55.31 -46.43
CA VAL A 636 21.53 55.16 -47.88
C VAL A 636 20.59 54.09 -48.46
N ILE A 637 19.79 54.46 -49.47
CA ILE A 637 18.96 53.54 -50.25
C ILE A 637 19.06 53.94 -51.74
N GLY A 638 19.99 53.33 -52.47
CA GLY A 638 20.09 53.41 -53.94
C GLY A 638 20.46 54.77 -54.53
N GLY A 639 21.76 55.09 -54.60
CA GLY A 639 22.28 56.25 -55.33
C GLY A 639 23.79 56.15 -55.55
N GLU A 640 24.30 56.87 -56.55
CA GLU A 640 25.74 57.01 -56.86
C GLU A 640 26.25 58.40 -56.43
N ALA A 641 27.55 58.52 -56.18
CA ALA A 641 28.21 59.75 -55.72
C ALA A 641 29.40 60.14 -56.61
N PHE A 642 29.57 61.44 -56.82
CA PHE A 642 30.53 62.03 -57.76
C PHE A 642 31.43 63.07 -57.07
N TYR A 643 32.68 63.17 -57.50
CA TYR A 643 33.58 64.27 -57.18
C TYR A 643 34.48 64.57 -58.39
N ASP A 644 34.40 65.79 -58.93
CA ASP A 644 35.25 66.29 -60.04
C ASP A 644 35.36 65.27 -61.20
N ASP A 645 34.19 64.92 -61.75
CA ASP A 645 33.94 63.88 -62.78
C ASP A 645 34.54 62.47 -62.52
N THR A 646 34.95 62.19 -61.28
CA THR A 646 35.51 60.91 -60.84
C THR A 646 34.55 60.17 -59.89
N ILE A 647 34.39 58.85 -60.10
CA ILE A 647 33.48 57.99 -59.33
C ILE A 647 34.14 57.52 -58.02
N ILE A 648 33.40 57.57 -56.91
CA ILE A 648 33.88 57.10 -55.60
C ILE A 648 32.92 56.05 -55.00
N SER A 649 33.16 54.79 -55.38
CA SER A 649 32.61 53.55 -54.81
C SER A 649 31.13 53.21 -55.10
N ILE A 650 30.82 51.91 -54.99
CA ILE A 650 29.48 51.31 -55.13
C ILE A 650 29.30 50.26 -54.02
N ILE A 651 28.09 50.18 -53.47
CA ILE A 651 27.68 49.09 -52.57
C ILE A 651 27.17 47.93 -53.44
N ASP A 652 27.84 46.77 -53.38
CA ASP A 652 27.31 45.54 -53.96
C ASP A 652 26.13 45.02 -53.11
N ASN A 653 25.07 44.56 -53.79
CA ASN A 653 23.75 44.19 -53.26
C ASN A 653 22.90 45.31 -52.59
N PRO A 654 21.85 45.85 -53.27
CA PRO A 654 20.93 46.82 -52.68
C PRO A 654 19.96 46.21 -51.64
N ASP A 655 19.80 44.88 -51.59
CA ASP A 655 18.84 44.17 -50.72
C ASP A 655 19.48 43.63 -49.42
N SER A 656 20.69 44.06 -49.05
CA SER A 656 21.24 43.85 -47.70
C SER A 656 20.97 45.04 -46.81
N GLU A 657 20.19 44.85 -45.73
CA GLU A 657 20.31 45.74 -44.57
C GLU A 657 21.76 45.70 -44.09
N ILE A 658 22.45 46.85 -44.13
CA ILE A 658 23.79 46.96 -43.56
C ILE A 658 23.64 46.80 -42.03
N GLU A 659 24.07 45.66 -41.49
CA GLU A 659 23.86 45.36 -40.07
C GLU A 659 24.78 46.21 -39.15
N GLU A 660 25.90 46.70 -39.69
CA GLU A 660 26.93 47.53 -39.05
C GLU A 660 27.03 48.91 -39.73
N ASP A 661 27.67 49.91 -39.10
CA ASP A 661 27.72 51.28 -39.63
C ASP A 661 28.74 51.44 -40.77
N LEU A 662 28.38 52.13 -41.85
CA LEU A 662 29.26 52.36 -42.99
C LEU A 662 30.26 53.50 -42.66
N ARG A 663 31.55 53.18 -42.70
CA ARG A 663 32.66 54.13 -42.49
C ARG A 663 33.36 54.48 -43.80
N ILE A 664 33.57 55.77 -44.04
CA ILE A 664 34.43 56.28 -45.10
C ILE A 664 35.65 56.96 -44.46
N VAL A 665 36.84 56.64 -44.97
CA VAL A 665 38.16 57.10 -44.51
C VAL A 665 38.84 57.88 -45.63
N GLY A 666 39.46 59.03 -45.31
CA GLY A 666 40.24 59.79 -46.29
C GLY A 666 39.51 60.96 -46.98
N LEU A 667 38.47 61.55 -46.37
CA LEU A 667 37.75 62.68 -46.97
C LEU A 667 38.45 64.02 -46.74
N LYS A 668 38.95 64.62 -47.83
CA LYS A 668 39.72 65.87 -47.82
C LYS A 668 38.95 67.01 -47.14
N LYS A 669 39.63 67.75 -46.24
CA LYS A 669 39.03 68.79 -45.40
C LYS A 669 38.42 69.93 -46.25
N GLY A 670 37.12 70.20 -46.04
CA GLY A 670 36.39 71.24 -46.78
C GLY A 670 35.06 70.79 -47.41
N PHE A 671 34.62 69.54 -47.22
CA PHE A 671 33.30 69.07 -47.63
C PHE A 671 32.18 69.94 -47.03
N THR A 672 31.33 70.51 -47.90
CA THR A 672 30.13 71.28 -47.53
C THR A 672 28.85 70.53 -47.83
N ASN A 673 28.77 69.88 -49.01
CA ASN A 673 27.57 69.22 -49.52
C ASN A 673 27.85 67.78 -49.97
N ILE A 674 26.79 66.96 -49.95
CA ILE A 674 26.70 65.66 -50.63
C ILE A 674 25.41 65.68 -51.45
N TRP A 675 25.46 65.18 -52.67
CA TRP A 675 24.34 65.16 -53.62
C TRP A 675 23.98 63.71 -53.95
N TRP A 676 22.71 63.43 -54.22
CA TRP A 676 22.28 62.14 -54.77
C TRP A 676 21.31 62.33 -55.94
N ARG A 677 21.25 61.34 -56.82
CA ARG A 677 20.43 61.34 -58.04
C ARG A 677 19.42 60.20 -58.02
N ASP A 678 18.15 60.46 -58.30
CA ASP A 678 17.15 59.39 -58.43
C ASP A 678 17.24 58.75 -59.83
N ASN A 679 17.70 57.51 -59.90
CA ASN A 679 17.80 56.75 -61.16
C ASN A 679 16.44 56.37 -61.79
N LYS A 680 15.30 56.77 -61.21
CA LYS A 680 13.95 56.69 -61.82
C LYS A 680 13.47 57.98 -62.48
N THR A 681 14.05 59.14 -62.17
CA THR A 681 13.61 60.45 -62.70
C THR A 681 14.74 61.26 -63.34
N GLY A 682 15.98 61.08 -62.88
CA GLY A 682 17.16 61.81 -63.32
C GLY A 682 17.44 63.10 -62.52
N ASP A 683 16.60 63.43 -61.53
CA ASP A 683 16.72 64.63 -60.70
C ASP A 683 17.88 64.54 -59.71
N LEU A 684 18.51 65.68 -59.44
CA LEU A 684 19.48 65.86 -58.35
C LEU A 684 18.77 66.39 -57.10
N ILE A 685 19.06 65.81 -55.95
CA ILE A 685 18.49 66.20 -54.66
C ILE A 685 19.63 66.54 -53.69
N GLU A 686 19.54 67.73 -53.09
CA GLU A 686 20.51 68.25 -52.11
C GLU A 686 20.14 67.86 -50.67
N ASN A 687 21.12 67.88 -49.78
CA ASN A 687 21.09 67.15 -48.51
C ASN A 687 20.27 67.84 -47.40
N VAL A 688 19.56 67.04 -46.58
CA VAL A 688 18.92 67.51 -45.34
C VAL A 688 19.78 67.13 -44.13
N GLY A 689 20.77 67.97 -43.84
CA GLY A 689 21.33 68.13 -42.49
C GLY A 689 22.38 67.10 -42.04
N VAL A 690 23.58 67.14 -42.61
CA VAL A 690 24.77 66.56 -41.94
C VAL A 690 25.06 67.32 -40.65
N LYS A 691 25.16 66.61 -39.52
CA LYS A 691 25.71 67.13 -38.27
C LYS A 691 26.90 66.28 -37.83
N VAL A 692 28.05 66.94 -37.63
CA VAL A 692 29.18 66.37 -36.89
C VAL A 692 28.79 66.26 -35.41
N VAL A 693 29.01 65.11 -34.80
CA VAL A 693 28.67 64.83 -33.39
C VAL A 693 29.76 63.99 -32.73
N GLU A 694 30.39 64.52 -31.69
CA GLU A 694 31.23 63.75 -30.77
C GLU A 694 30.36 62.99 -29.76
N LEU A 695 30.74 61.77 -29.37
CA LEU A 695 29.93 60.88 -28.53
C LEU A 695 30.45 60.77 -27.08
N PRO A 696 29.67 61.20 -26.08
CA PRO A 696 29.79 60.75 -24.70
C PRO A 696 28.92 59.51 -24.45
N ALA A 697 29.46 58.49 -23.77
CA ALA A 697 28.78 57.21 -23.59
C ALA A 697 27.93 57.14 -22.30
N SER A 698 26.59 57.12 -22.41
CA SER A 698 25.70 56.36 -21.51
C SER A 698 24.22 56.39 -21.95
N ASN A 699 23.48 55.33 -21.56
CA ASN A 699 22.02 55.22 -21.45
C ASN A 699 21.14 55.41 -22.71
N ILE A 700 20.32 54.39 -23.00
CA ILE A 700 18.85 54.50 -22.95
C ILE A 700 18.29 53.09 -22.65
N SER A 701 17.46 52.99 -21.62
CA SER A 701 16.65 51.82 -21.29
C SER A 701 15.19 52.09 -21.68
N GLY A 702 14.54 51.14 -22.36
CA GLY A 702 13.19 51.35 -22.89
C GLY A 702 12.07 51.42 -21.85
N VAL A 703 10.94 51.99 -22.27
CA VAL A 703 9.64 51.96 -21.57
C VAL A 703 8.53 51.89 -22.62
N ASP A 704 7.55 51.01 -22.43
CA ASP A 704 6.25 51.03 -23.12
C ASP A 704 5.10 50.81 -22.11
N ALA A 705 3.89 51.23 -22.50
CA ALA A 705 2.92 51.75 -21.53
C ALA A 705 1.75 50.79 -21.19
N ALA A 706 1.86 50.08 -20.07
CA ALA A 706 0.71 49.51 -19.35
C ALA A 706 0.98 49.43 -17.83
N GLY A 707 0.15 50.12 -17.03
CA GLY A 707 0.36 50.29 -15.59
C GLY A 707 0.05 49.08 -14.70
N GLN A 708 0.61 47.90 -14.97
CA GLN A 708 0.56 46.76 -14.04
C GLN A 708 1.96 46.21 -13.74
N LYS A 709 2.38 46.32 -12.47
CA LYS A 709 3.67 45.85 -11.98
C LYS A 709 3.68 44.33 -11.76
N ASN A 710 3.57 43.57 -12.86
CA ASN A 710 3.76 42.12 -12.86
C ASN A 710 5.19 41.78 -12.41
N THR A 711 5.33 41.25 -11.19
CA THR A 711 6.62 40.85 -10.62
C THR A 711 7.08 39.53 -11.25
N SER A 712 7.79 39.61 -12.38
CA SER A 712 8.49 38.45 -12.95
C SER A 712 9.42 37.84 -11.90
N ILE A 713 9.30 36.53 -11.70
CA ILE A 713 10.23 35.76 -10.88
C ILE A 713 11.23 35.12 -11.85
N ASP A 714 12.36 35.78 -12.04
CA ASP A 714 13.35 35.33 -13.02
C ASP A 714 14.14 34.11 -12.51
N VAL A 715 14.70 33.34 -13.44
CA VAL A 715 15.57 32.20 -13.15
C VAL A 715 16.88 32.70 -12.54
N LYS A 716 17.20 32.22 -11.33
CA LYS A 716 18.43 32.56 -10.60
C LYS A 716 19.52 31.51 -10.78
N SER A 717 19.17 30.25 -11.05
CA SER A 717 20.13 29.20 -11.38
C SER A 717 19.52 28.08 -12.23
N ILE A 718 20.38 27.35 -12.94
CA ILE A 718 20.04 26.15 -13.70
C ILE A 718 20.98 25.02 -13.26
N HIS A 719 20.44 23.83 -12.99
CA HIS A 719 21.20 22.58 -12.88
C HIS A 719 20.91 21.69 -14.10
N ILE A 720 21.87 20.90 -14.57
CA ILE A 720 21.67 19.96 -15.69
C ILE A 720 21.94 18.52 -15.22
N ASP A 721 20.87 17.73 -15.17
CA ASP A 721 20.92 16.30 -14.88
C ASP A 721 21.06 15.47 -16.16
N GLY A 722 21.85 14.39 -16.06
CA GLY A 722 22.05 13.41 -17.14
C GLY A 722 22.36 12.02 -16.59
N ILE A 723 22.00 10.96 -17.33
CA ILE A 723 22.26 9.57 -16.91
C ILE A 723 23.74 9.17 -16.99
N SER A 724 24.54 9.80 -17.86
CA SER A 724 26.01 9.78 -17.83
C SER A 724 26.60 10.90 -18.68
N ASP A 725 27.80 11.30 -18.28
CA ASP A 725 28.84 12.01 -19.03
C ASP A 725 29.41 11.26 -20.25
N LYS A 726 29.22 9.93 -20.36
CA LYS A 726 29.96 9.05 -21.28
C LYS A 726 29.02 8.19 -22.12
N ILE A 727 28.76 8.63 -23.37
CA ILE A 727 27.71 8.11 -24.26
C ILE A 727 28.33 7.56 -25.53
N ALA A 728 27.89 6.39 -26.00
CA ALA A 728 28.43 5.76 -27.20
C ALA A 728 28.17 6.59 -28.47
N ALA A 729 29.14 6.60 -29.38
CA ALA A 729 29.01 7.26 -30.68
C ALA A 729 27.77 6.74 -31.44
N GLY A 730 27.01 7.65 -32.06
CA GLY A 730 25.75 7.32 -32.72
C GLY A 730 24.58 6.97 -31.79
N LYS A 731 24.67 7.25 -30.47
CA LYS A 731 23.58 7.06 -29.50
C LYS A 731 23.06 8.38 -28.93
N LYS A 732 21.92 8.30 -28.24
CA LYS A 732 21.18 9.44 -27.70
C LYS A 732 21.12 9.40 -26.17
N ILE A 733 21.04 10.57 -25.55
CA ILE A 733 20.77 10.78 -24.12
C ILE A 733 19.76 11.94 -24.00
N LYS A 734 18.86 11.89 -23.01
CA LYS A 734 18.13 13.08 -22.56
C LYS A 734 18.84 13.70 -21.37
N LEU A 735 19.11 15.00 -21.47
CA LEU A 735 19.44 15.86 -20.34
C LEU A 735 18.15 16.52 -19.83
N THR A 736 18.13 16.87 -18.55
CA THR A 736 17.06 17.65 -17.92
C THR A 736 17.66 18.91 -17.33
N ALA A 737 17.16 20.08 -17.72
CA ALA A 737 17.43 21.32 -17.00
C ALA A 737 16.44 21.44 -15.83
N VAL A 738 16.95 21.76 -14.64
CA VAL A 738 16.17 22.11 -13.45
C VAL A 738 16.43 23.58 -13.17
N VAL A 739 15.42 24.42 -13.36
CA VAL A 739 15.51 25.86 -13.06
C VAL A 739 15.19 26.12 -11.58
N SER A 740 15.81 27.14 -11.00
CA SER A 740 15.51 27.64 -9.67
C SER A 740 15.42 29.17 -9.67
N PRO A 741 14.48 29.78 -8.92
CA PRO A 741 13.53 29.12 -8.02
C PRO A 741 12.42 28.35 -8.76
N SER A 742 11.82 27.36 -8.12
CA SER A 742 10.85 26.46 -8.77
C SER A 742 9.53 27.13 -9.19
N ASN A 743 9.29 28.35 -8.72
CA ASN A 743 8.17 29.22 -9.08
C ASN A 743 8.54 30.31 -10.10
N ALA A 744 9.71 30.26 -10.75
CA ALA A 744 10.11 31.24 -11.77
C ALA A 744 9.05 31.38 -12.89
N THR A 745 8.75 32.60 -13.33
CA THR A 745 7.62 32.89 -14.22
C THR A 745 7.78 32.23 -15.59
N ASN A 746 8.98 32.30 -16.18
CA ASN A 746 9.34 31.58 -17.40
C ASN A 746 10.43 30.54 -17.11
N LYS A 747 10.09 29.26 -17.27
CA LYS A 747 10.94 28.10 -16.94
C LYS A 747 11.59 27.46 -18.17
N ALA A 748 11.40 28.04 -19.36
CA ALA A 748 11.93 27.48 -20.60
C ALA A 748 13.45 27.72 -20.71
N VAL A 749 14.14 26.81 -21.41
CA VAL A 749 15.58 26.92 -21.67
C VAL A 749 15.93 26.68 -23.13
N LYS A 750 16.83 27.52 -23.66
CA LYS A 750 17.42 27.42 -25.00
C LYS A 750 18.68 26.54 -24.91
N TRP A 751 18.72 25.44 -25.67
CA TRP A 751 19.85 24.49 -25.66
C TRP A 751 20.83 24.76 -26.82
N LYS A 752 22.14 24.80 -26.53
CA LYS A 752 23.23 24.96 -27.51
C LYS A 752 24.25 23.82 -27.37
N SER A 753 24.79 23.36 -28.48
CA SER A 753 25.97 22.46 -28.51
C SER A 753 27.19 23.27 -28.93
N SER A 754 28.28 23.17 -28.17
CA SER A 754 29.58 23.77 -28.53
C SER A 754 30.23 23.13 -29.77
N ASN A 755 29.82 21.92 -30.16
CA ASN A 755 30.32 21.27 -31.37
C ASN A 755 29.29 20.31 -32.00
N THR A 756 28.53 20.82 -32.97
CA THR A 756 27.49 20.07 -33.70
C THR A 756 28.05 18.90 -34.53
N LYS A 757 29.34 18.92 -34.90
CA LYS A 757 30.03 17.79 -35.55
C LYS A 757 30.27 16.63 -34.57
N VAL A 758 30.37 16.89 -33.26
CA VAL A 758 30.49 15.86 -32.20
C VAL A 758 29.13 15.37 -31.72
N ALA A 759 28.20 16.29 -31.39
CA ALA A 759 26.83 15.99 -31.01
C ALA A 759 25.87 17.17 -31.26
N LYS A 760 24.62 16.88 -31.65
CA LYS A 760 23.52 17.85 -31.73
C LYS A 760 22.59 17.71 -30.52
N VAL A 761 21.98 18.80 -30.06
CA VAL A 761 20.93 18.82 -29.02
C VAL A 761 19.68 19.48 -29.58
N ASN A 762 18.49 19.05 -29.17
CA ASN A 762 17.21 19.68 -29.54
C ASN A 762 16.61 20.48 -28.36
N SER A 763 15.54 21.22 -28.62
CA SER A 763 14.76 21.98 -27.61
C SER A 763 14.35 21.12 -26.39
N SER A 764 14.01 19.85 -26.60
CA SER A 764 13.62 18.91 -25.54
C SER A 764 14.79 18.34 -24.69
N GLY A 765 16.02 18.84 -24.87
CA GLY A 765 17.22 18.37 -24.15
C GLY A 765 17.76 17.02 -24.62
N ILE A 766 17.33 16.50 -25.78
CA ILE A 766 17.81 15.22 -26.33
C ILE A 766 19.10 15.45 -27.12
N VAL A 767 20.22 15.00 -26.57
CA VAL A 767 21.53 15.03 -27.21
C VAL A 767 21.73 13.77 -28.03
N THR A 768 22.09 13.93 -29.30
CA THR A 768 22.43 12.85 -30.25
C THR A 768 23.90 12.93 -30.62
N MET A 769 24.68 11.92 -30.22
CA MET A 769 26.10 11.80 -30.57
C MET A 769 26.26 11.40 -32.04
N ASN A 770 27.18 12.02 -32.77
CA ASN A 770 27.52 11.61 -34.14
C ASN A 770 28.14 10.18 -34.14
N LYS A 771 27.82 9.37 -35.15
CA LYS A 771 28.43 8.03 -35.35
C LYS A 771 29.96 8.10 -35.47
N LYS A 772 30.51 9.14 -36.11
CA LYS A 772 31.96 9.31 -36.35
C LYS A 772 32.70 10.09 -35.24
N SER A 773 32.06 10.46 -34.11
CA SER A 773 32.71 11.30 -33.07
C SER A 773 33.40 10.56 -31.92
N GLY A 774 33.46 9.22 -31.95
CA GLY A 774 34.01 8.41 -30.86
C GLY A 774 35.43 8.82 -30.44
N GLY A 775 35.61 9.17 -29.17
CA GLY A 775 36.83 9.71 -28.58
C GLY A 775 36.83 11.23 -28.35
N LYS A 776 35.86 11.97 -28.92
CA LYS A 776 35.73 13.42 -28.76
C LYS A 776 34.73 13.80 -27.66
N SER A 777 34.97 14.92 -27.00
CA SER A 777 34.03 15.52 -26.02
C SER A 777 33.36 16.78 -26.57
N VAL A 778 32.25 17.18 -25.97
CA VAL A 778 31.45 18.36 -26.32
C VAL A 778 30.72 18.88 -25.09
N THR A 779 30.67 20.19 -24.92
CA THR A 779 29.84 20.85 -23.90
C THR A 779 28.47 21.17 -24.48
N ILE A 780 27.42 20.79 -23.75
CA ILE A 780 26.02 21.13 -24.04
C ILE A 780 25.59 22.16 -22.99
N THR A 781 25.04 23.30 -23.44
CA THR A 781 24.68 24.43 -22.57
C THR A 781 23.17 24.65 -22.61
N ALA A 782 22.54 24.83 -21.46
CA ALA A 782 21.18 25.35 -21.33
C ALA A 782 21.26 26.82 -20.90
N THR A 783 20.48 27.68 -21.53
CA THR A 783 20.35 29.13 -21.22
C THR A 783 18.90 29.41 -20.88
N ALA A 784 18.61 30.20 -19.84
CA ALA A 784 17.25 30.63 -19.52
C ALA A 784 16.63 31.41 -20.69
N ALA A 785 15.32 31.24 -20.91
CA ALA A 785 14.59 31.89 -22.00
C ALA A 785 13.79 33.12 -21.54
N ASP A 786 13.93 33.51 -20.27
CA ASP A 786 13.25 34.62 -19.59
C ASP A 786 13.92 35.99 -19.80
N GLY A 787 15.20 36.03 -20.17
CA GLY A 787 16.01 37.24 -20.30
C GLY A 787 17.13 37.35 -19.27
N SER A 788 17.08 36.59 -18.17
CA SER A 788 18.05 36.60 -17.06
C SER A 788 19.49 36.26 -17.47
N GLY A 789 19.70 35.72 -18.67
CA GLY A 789 21.01 35.33 -19.20
C GLY A 789 21.63 34.09 -18.52
N VAL A 790 21.00 33.55 -17.47
CA VAL A 790 21.51 32.44 -16.64
C VAL A 790 21.75 31.18 -17.47
N LYS A 791 22.90 30.54 -17.25
CA LYS A 791 23.38 29.40 -18.04
C LYS A 791 23.89 28.27 -17.15
N ALA A 792 23.76 27.04 -17.64
CA ALA A 792 24.43 25.87 -17.10
C ALA A 792 25.03 25.02 -18.25
N SER A 793 26.08 24.27 -17.96
CA SER A 793 26.81 23.49 -18.97
C SER A 793 27.11 22.06 -18.51
N TYR A 794 26.96 21.11 -19.42
CA TYR A 794 27.15 19.68 -19.19
C TYR A 794 28.10 19.07 -20.24
N LYS A 795 29.26 18.57 -19.80
CA LYS A 795 30.31 18.04 -20.68
C LYS A 795 30.09 16.54 -20.96
N ILE A 796 29.85 16.19 -22.22
CA ILE A 796 29.63 14.82 -22.68
C ILE A 796 30.85 14.33 -23.48
N THR A 797 31.22 13.07 -23.29
CA THR A 797 32.26 12.38 -24.05
C THR A 797 31.68 11.25 -24.88
N SER A 798 31.97 11.28 -26.19
CA SER A 798 31.58 10.26 -27.16
C SER A 798 32.48 9.04 -26.99
N MET A 799 31.92 7.89 -26.61
CA MET A 799 32.67 6.65 -26.37
C MET A 799 32.87 5.87 -27.68
N LYS A 800 34.10 5.38 -27.92
CA LYS A 800 34.43 4.55 -29.09
C LYS A 800 33.75 3.17 -29.06
N GLY A 801 33.40 2.66 -27.88
CA GLY A 801 32.66 1.40 -27.72
C GLY A 801 31.21 1.57 -27.24
N VAL A 802 30.41 0.52 -27.41
CA VAL A 802 28.98 0.46 -27.06
C VAL A 802 28.63 -0.84 -26.33
N VAL A 803 27.68 -0.78 -25.40
CA VAL A 803 27.10 -1.96 -24.75
C VAL A 803 26.19 -2.72 -25.73
N LYS A 804 26.41 -4.04 -25.83
CA LYS A 804 25.66 -4.95 -26.70
C LYS A 804 24.58 -5.72 -25.92
N LYS A 805 24.89 -6.19 -24.70
CA LYS A 805 23.99 -7.00 -23.85
C LYS A 805 24.23 -6.72 -22.36
N VAL A 806 23.16 -6.70 -21.57
CA VAL A 806 23.20 -6.71 -20.10
C VAL A 806 22.48 -7.97 -19.63
N ALA A 807 23.06 -8.69 -18.67
CA ALA A 807 22.44 -9.83 -18.00
C ALA A 807 22.51 -9.65 -16.48
N ILE A 808 21.56 -10.22 -15.74
CA ILE A 808 21.50 -10.17 -14.27
C ILE A 808 21.39 -11.61 -13.74
N SER A 809 22.15 -11.95 -12.71
CA SER A 809 22.09 -13.20 -11.96
C SER A 809 22.11 -12.95 -10.44
N GLY A 810 21.69 -13.94 -9.66
CA GLY A 810 21.58 -13.86 -8.20
C GLY A 810 20.28 -14.46 -7.67
N LYS A 811 20.12 -14.49 -6.34
CA LYS A 811 18.90 -14.99 -5.67
C LYS A 811 17.70 -14.10 -6.05
N LYS A 812 16.55 -14.71 -6.35
CA LYS A 812 15.28 -14.02 -6.70
C LYS A 812 14.35 -13.83 -5.48
N THR A 813 14.82 -14.17 -4.28
CA THR A 813 14.05 -14.19 -3.03
C THR A 813 14.86 -13.62 -1.87
N VAL A 814 14.20 -12.94 -0.94
CA VAL A 814 14.80 -12.37 0.29
C VAL A 814 13.72 -12.18 1.36
N LYS A 815 14.05 -12.38 2.65
CA LYS A 815 13.14 -12.06 3.77
C LYS A 815 13.00 -10.54 3.93
N ALA A 816 11.81 -10.05 4.26
CA ALA A 816 11.56 -8.64 4.51
C ALA A 816 12.56 -8.04 5.54
N GLY A 817 13.03 -6.80 5.29
CA GLY A 817 14.05 -6.14 6.10
C GLY A 817 15.51 -6.58 5.84
N LYS A 818 15.76 -7.67 5.12
CA LYS A 818 17.12 -8.15 4.78
C LYS A 818 17.56 -7.68 3.38
N THR A 819 18.81 -7.97 3.00
CA THR A 819 19.39 -7.58 1.69
C THR A 819 19.83 -8.78 0.86
N LEU A 820 19.80 -8.65 -0.47
CA LEU A 820 20.45 -9.57 -1.41
C LEU A 820 21.41 -8.79 -2.34
N LYS A 821 22.30 -9.49 -3.05
CA LYS A 821 23.16 -8.90 -4.10
C LYS A 821 22.86 -9.53 -5.46
N LEU A 822 22.55 -8.68 -6.44
CA LEU A 822 22.45 -9.06 -7.84
C LEU A 822 23.79 -8.80 -8.53
N LYS A 823 24.30 -9.78 -9.29
CA LYS A 823 25.47 -9.64 -10.15
C LYS A 823 24.99 -9.28 -11.55
N ALA A 824 25.61 -8.28 -12.20
CA ALA A 824 25.33 -7.96 -13.60
C ALA A 824 26.55 -8.26 -14.49
N LYS A 825 26.33 -8.93 -15.62
CA LYS A 825 27.34 -9.18 -16.66
C LYS A 825 27.04 -8.28 -17.85
N VAL A 826 28.03 -7.46 -18.25
CA VAL A 826 27.89 -6.47 -19.34
C VAL A 826 28.79 -6.87 -20.51
N THR A 827 28.17 -7.23 -21.64
CA THR A 827 28.87 -7.50 -22.90
C THR A 827 28.90 -6.21 -23.72
N ALA A 828 30.10 -5.72 -24.04
CA ALA A 828 30.32 -4.43 -24.71
C ALA A 828 31.61 -4.46 -25.54
N THR A 829 31.74 -3.59 -26.53
CA THR A 829 32.96 -3.48 -27.36
C THR A 829 34.11 -2.75 -26.63
N LYS A 830 35.33 -2.81 -27.18
CA LYS A 830 36.53 -2.15 -26.61
C LYS A 830 36.29 -0.64 -26.45
N LYS A 831 36.70 -0.05 -25.32
CA LYS A 831 36.48 1.37 -24.94
C LYS A 831 35.00 1.81 -24.86
N ALA A 832 34.10 0.92 -24.42
CA ALA A 832 32.70 1.24 -24.08
C ALA A 832 32.52 1.71 -22.62
N ASN A 833 31.51 2.56 -22.35
CA ASN A 833 31.06 2.82 -20.98
C ASN A 833 30.23 1.62 -20.46
N LYS A 834 30.75 0.89 -19.47
CA LYS A 834 30.08 -0.29 -18.87
C LYS A 834 29.24 0.04 -17.63
N LYS A 835 29.13 1.32 -17.24
CA LYS A 835 28.38 1.76 -16.05
C LYS A 835 26.88 1.45 -16.20
N LEU A 836 26.25 1.06 -15.10
CA LEU A 836 24.83 0.69 -15.05
C LEU A 836 24.07 1.61 -14.08
N LYS A 837 22.90 2.11 -14.49
CA LYS A 837 21.90 2.68 -13.58
C LYS A 837 20.98 1.56 -13.14
N TRP A 838 20.95 1.31 -11.83
CA TRP A 838 20.01 0.39 -11.21
C TRP A 838 18.74 1.13 -10.78
N THR A 839 17.58 0.52 -10.99
CA THR A 839 16.28 1.05 -10.55
C THR A 839 15.41 -0.05 -9.94
N SER A 840 14.50 0.35 -9.07
CA SER A 840 13.45 -0.49 -8.50
C SER A 840 12.09 0.03 -8.95
N SER A 841 11.18 -0.86 -9.35
CA SER A 841 9.81 -0.48 -9.72
C SER A 841 8.99 0.05 -8.54
N ASN A 842 9.38 -0.23 -7.29
CA ASN A 842 8.77 0.39 -6.12
C ASN A 842 9.79 0.52 -4.97
N LYS A 843 10.26 1.76 -4.75
CA LYS A 843 11.20 2.09 -3.66
C LYS A 843 10.62 1.88 -2.26
N LYS A 844 9.28 1.93 -2.06
CA LYS A 844 8.61 1.66 -0.77
C LYS A 844 8.72 0.18 -0.35
N TYR A 845 8.94 -0.74 -1.31
CA TYR A 845 9.05 -2.18 -1.05
C TYR A 845 10.50 -2.68 -1.11
N ALA A 846 11.30 -2.21 -2.07
CA ALA A 846 12.74 -2.47 -2.09
C ALA A 846 13.54 -1.34 -2.77
N THR A 847 14.69 -1.01 -2.20
CA THR A 847 15.67 -0.11 -2.81
C THR A 847 16.83 -0.91 -3.40
N VAL A 848 17.53 -0.34 -4.38
CA VAL A 848 18.72 -0.95 -5.01
C VAL A 848 19.82 0.10 -5.14
N SER A 849 21.04 -0.29 -4.81
CA SER A 849 22.26 0.52 -4.89
C SER A 849 22.92 0.42 -6.27
N SER A 850 23.86 1.33 -6.55
CA SER A 850 24.70 1.35 -7.76
C SER A 850 25.46 0.04 -8.01
N SER A 851 25.76 -0.73 -6.95
CA SER A 851 26.48 -2.01 -7.01
C SER A 851 25.56 -3.25 -7.07
N GLY A 852 24.25 -3.07 -7.24
CA GLY A 852 23.27 -4.16 -7.33
C GLY A 852 22.92 -4.82 -5.99
N LYS A 853 23.35 -4.28 -4.84
CA LYS A 853 22.82 -4.68 -3.52
C LYS A 853 21.41 -4.12 -3.36
N VAL A 854 20.43 -5.01 -3.17
CA VAL A 854 19.00 -4.73 -3.00
C VAL A 854 18.63 -4.86 -1.53
N LYS A 855 17.97 -3.86 -0.94
CA LYS A 855 17.43 -3.89 0.43
C LYS A 855 15.90 -4.03 0.34
N ALA A 856 15.36 -5.14 0.82
CA ALA A 856 13.92 -5.30 0.97
C ALA A 856 13.47 -4.59 2.26
N LEU A 857 12.42 -3.78 2.18
CA LEU A 857 11.87 -3.05 3.31
C LEU A 857 10.77 -3.87 4.01
N LYS A 858 10.49 -3.61 5.29
CA LYS A 858 9.45 -4.34 6.05
C LYS A 858 8.08 -4.29 5.35
N ALA A 859 7.70 -3.11 4.84
CA ALA A 859 6.47 -2.88 4.06
C ALA A 859 6.40 -3.66 2.73
N GLY A 860 7.47 -4.31 2.30
CA GLY A 860 7.49 -5.16 1.10
C GLY A 860 7.08 -6.62 1.33
N LYS A 861 6.80 -7.06 2.58
CA LYS A 861 6.50 -8.47 2.91
C LYS A 861 5.43 -9.07 1.98
N GLY A 862 5.70 -10.26 1.44
CA GLY A 862 4.84 -10.95 0.46
C GLY A 862 4.80 -10.37 -0.96
N LYS A 863 5.21 -9.11 -1.18
CA LYS A 863 5.11 -8.43 -2.48
C LYS A 863 6.23 -8.83 -3.45
N LYS A 864 6.01 -8.56 -4.74
CA LYS A 864 7.00 -8.73 -5.84
C LYS A 864 7.51 -7.36 -6.29
N VAL A 865 8.82 -7.22 -6.54
CA VAL A 865 9.44 -5.96 -7.02
C VAL A 865 10.33 -6.21 -8.23
N LYS A 866 10.19 -5.41 -9.29
CA LYS A 866 10.99 -5.53 -10.53
C LYS A 866 12.23 -4.64 -10.42
N ILE A 867 13.40 -5.25 -10.29
CA ILE A 867 14.70 -4.57 -10.24
C ILE A 867 15.31 -4.58 -11.65
N THR A 868 15.73 -3.41 -12.14
CA THR A 868 16.27 -3.23 -13.49
C THR A 868 17.70 -2.69 -13.45
N ALA A 869 18.58 -3.22 -14.28
CA ALA A 869 19.89 -2.62 -14.58
C ALA A 869 19.91 -2.16 -16.05
N MET A 870 20.28 -0.90 -16.27
CA MET A 870 20.29 -0.24 -17.58
C MET A 870 21.67 0.34 -17.87
N ALA A 871 22.21 0.08 -19.07
CA ALA A 871 23.46 0.69 -19.53
C ALA A 871 23.32 2.20 -19.68
N THR A 872 24.27 2.96 -19.14
CA THR A 872 24.23 4.44 -19.13
C THR A 872 24.89 5.07 -20.37
N ASP A 873 25.29 4.26 -21.35
CA ASP A 873 26.00 4.68 -22.58
C ASP A 873 25.07 5.11 -23.72
N GLY A 874 23.76 5.23 -23.48
CA GLY A 874 22.76 5.52 -24.52
C GLY A 874 22.41 4.34 -25.43
N SER A 875 22.96 3.14 -25.21
CA SER A 875 22.63 1.94 -26.01
C SER A 875 21.20 1.41 -25.81
N GLY A 876 20.52 1.86 -24.75
CA GLY A 876 19.20 1.37 -24.34
C GLY A 876 19.21 -0.05 -23.75
N LYS A 877 20.37 -0.73 -23.70
CA LYS A 877 20.47 -2.12 -23.25
C LYS A 877 20.19 -2.22 -21.75
N LYS A 878 19.14 -2.96 -21.39
CA LYS A 878 18.66 -3.16 -20.02
C LYS A 878 18.25 -4.61 -19.80
N LYS A 879 18.32 -5.08 -18.56
CA LYS A 879 17.68 -6.33 -18.12
C LYS A 879 16.96 -6.07 -16.79
N ALA A 880 15.83 -6.75 -16.59
CA ALA A 880 15.09 -6.73 -15.35
C ALA A 880 15.01 -8.14 -14.74
N VAL A 881 14.86 -8.20 -13.42
CA VAL A 881 14.57 -9.40 -12.65
C VAL A 881 13.52 -9.07 -11.58
N THR A 882 12.53 -9.94 -11.41
CA THR A 882 11.53 -9.80 -10.34
C THR A 882 12.02 -10.52 -9.09
N ILE A 883 12.03 -9.81 -7.97
CA ILE A 883 12.37 -10.33 -6.64
C ILE A 883 11.06 -10.52 -5.86
N LYS A 884 10.84 -11.72 -5.27
CA LYS A 884 9.76 -11.95 -4.30
C LYS A 884 10.29 -11.73 -2.89
N ILE A 885 9.68 -10.81 -2.16
CA ILE A 885 9.99 -10.58 -0.75
C ILE A 885 9.13 -11.57 0.07
N LYS A 886 9.77 -12.34 0.96
CA LYS A 886 9.09 -13.25 1.90
C LYS A 886 8.89 -12.54 3.25
#